data_AF-A0A1T5K497-F1
#
_entry.id   AF-A0A1T5K497-F1
#
_cell.length_a   1.000
_cell.length_b   1.000
_cell.length_c   1.000
_cell.angle_alpha   90.00
_cell.angle_beta   90.00
_cell.angle_gamma   90.00
#
_symmetry.space_group_name_H-M   'P 1'
#
loop_
_entity.id
_entity.type
_entity.pdbx_description
1 polymer ?
#
loop_
_entity_poly.entity_id
_entity_poly.type
_entity_poly.pdbx_seq_one_letter_code
_entity_poly.pdbx_strand_id
1 'polypeptide(L)'
;MEYRCLSAAETAALEKNGCRCEDWTKVRAAWGKDSYTDYISETEFSGDINLGRFDKTITLPGGLERHSRISKACLHNVTIGDNCIVNNIGEYLANYSIGDNCIIENVDLLTVDGRCTFGNGVEVSVLNETGGREVAISDKLSAHTAYVMAMYRHRSTLHDRLEEITRNYAEKHASEIGTIGNDVTIRNCGSIIGVRIGDCARLEGVRKLSNGSINSNASDPVHVGSGVIASDFIISSGAHVEDNAMLDRCFVGQACRLGHGYSASDSLFFSNCQGENGEACAIFAGPFTVTHHKSTLLIAGMFSFMNAGSGSNQSNHMYKLGPIHQGTLERGAKTTSDSYILWPSRVGAFSLVMGRHVTNSDTSNLPFSYLIEKNNTTFLVPGVNLRSVGTIRDAQKWPKRDARKDPCKLDFINYNLLSPYTIQKMFKGLKTLRNLVYASGELTDVYSFHSTKIANKALRKGIGFYETGIKKFLGNSLIKRLENLPAGASDAEIQAMLKPDTEIGHGYWVDISGLIAPKSEIDNLLDRIENNEINTLKDINAEFGKIHSNYYTYEWTWAYDKIQEFFGIDPAKMTAEQATMIVEQWKESVIGLDRMVYEDAKKEFSLASMTGFGVDGHKEEKEQDFEQVRGDFESNTFVTAVLDHIQKKTALGDDLISRLNR
;
A
#
# COMPACT_ATOMS: atom_id res chain seq x y z
N MET A 1 -5.82 -9.30 -36.92
CA MET A 1 -4.99 -9.99 -37.92
C MET A 1 -5.88 -10.92 -38.71
N GLU A 2 -5.75 -10.98 -40.04
CA GLU A 2 -6.47 -11.97 -40.84
C GLU A 2 -5.59 -13.23 -41.00
N TYR A 3 -6.19 -14.40 -40.81
CA TYR A 3 -5.51 -15.69 -40.95
C TYR A 3 -6.04 -16.43 -42.17
N ARG A 4 -5.17 -17.20 -42.84
CA ARG A 4 -5.52 -18.08 -43.96
C ARG A 4 -5.13 -19.52 -43.67
N CYS A 5 -5.78 -20.46 -44.34
CA CYS A 5 -5.36 -21.85 -44.35
C CYS A 5 -3.94 -21.99 -44.94
N LEU A 6 -3.23 -23.02 -44.51
CA LEU A 6 -1.95 -23.40 -45.11
C LEU A 6 -2.18 -23.91 -46.53
N SER A 7 -1.26 -23.59 -47.42
CA SER A 7 -1.14 -24.23 -48.73
C SER A 7 -0.48 -25.60 -48.58
N ALA A 8 -0.70 -26.48 -49.57
CA ALA A 8 -0.08 -27.81 -49.57
C ALA A 8 1.46 -27.77 -49.53
N ALA A 9 2.08 -26.74 -50.11
CA ALA A 9 3.54 -26.56 -50.07
C ALA A 9 4.04 -26.23 -48.66
N GLU A 10 3.30 -25.39 -47.93
CA GLU A 10 3.64 -25.03 -46.55
C GLU A 10 3.45 -26.20 -45.61
N THR A 11 2.36 -26.97 -45.76
CA THR A 11 2.14 -28.21 -45.01
C THR A 11 3.30 -29.18 -45.19
N ALA A 12 3.72 -29.42 -46.43
CA ALA A 12 4.85 -30.32 -46.72
C ALA A 12 6.18 -29.80 -46.14
N ALA A 13 6.39 -28.48 -46.12
CA ALA A 13 7.57 -27.86 -45.51
C ALA A 13 7.59 -28.07 -43.98
N LEU A 14 6.46 -27.88 -43.30
CA LEU A 14 6.34 -28.10 -41.86
C LEU A 14 6.56 -29.57 -41.48
N GLU A 15 5.98 -30.51 -42.23
CA GLU A 15 6.20 -31.96 -42.03
C GLU A 15 7.69 -32.31 -42.18
N LYS A 16 8.36 -31.75 -43.19
CA LYS A 16 9.81 -31.94 -43.40
C LYS A 16 10.64 -31.37 -42.26
N ASN A 17 10.20 -30.28 -41.63
CA ASN A 17 10.84 -29.69 -40.46
C ASN A 17 10.54 -30.45 -39.15
N GLY A 18 9.91 -31.62 -39.24
CA GLY A 18 9.61 -32.48 -38.10
C GLY A 18 8.33 -32.09 -37.35
N CYS A 19 7.49 -31.24 -37.94
CA CYS A 19 6.19 -30.90 -37.35
C CYS A 19 5.15 -31.98 -37.61
N ARG A 20 4.17 -32.10 -36.70
CA ARG A 20 3.09 -33.08 -36.77
C ARG A 20 1.76 -32.39 -36.50
N CYS A 21 0.71 -32.80 -37.19
CA CYS A 21 -0.66 -32.35 -36.94
C CYS A 21 -1.64 -33.44 -37.37
N GLU A 22 -2.72 -33.62 -36.59
CA GLU A 22 -3.80 -34.54 -36.99
C GLU A 22 -4.65 -33.97 -38.13
N ASP A 23 -4.87 -32.65 -38.14
CA ASP A 23 -5.71 -31.95 -39.12
C ASP A 23 -5.14 -30.56 -39.44
N TRP A 24 -4.34 -30.51 -40.51
CA TRP A 24 -3.72 -29.26 -40.99
C TRP A 24 -4.74 -28.19 -41.41
N THR A 25 -6.02 -28.51 -41.61
CA THR A 25 -7.05 -27.51 -41.96
C THR A 25 -7.38 -26.56 -40.79
N LYS A 26 -7.05 -26.99 -39.56
CA LYS A 26 -7.19 -26.19 -38.33
C LYS A 26 -5.98 -25.33 -38.02
N VAL A 27 -4.89 -25.49 -38.77
CA VAL A 27 -3.71 -24.63 -38.66
C VAL A 27 -3.85 -23.49 -39.67
N ARG A 28 -3.75 -22.26 -39.18
CA ARG A 28 -3.86 -21.04 -40.00
C ARG A 28 -2.65 -20.15 -39.75
N ALA A 29 -2.19 -19.50 -40.81
CA ALA A 29 -1.07 -18.57 -40.77
C ALA A 29 -1.54 -17.17 -41.15
N ALA A 30 -0.90 -16.14 -40.57
CA ALA A 30 -1.12 -14.76 -40.92
C ALA A 30 -0.80 -14.50 -42.40
N TRP A 31 -1.53 -13.57 -43.04
CA TRP A 31 -1.18 -13.12 -44.39
C TRP A 31 0.20 -12.44 -44.41
N GLY A 32 1.10 -12.89 -45.29
CA GLY A 32 2.49 -12.42 -45.34
C GLY A 32 3.37 -13.26 -46.27
N LYS A 33 4.68 -13.00 -46.29
CA LYS A 33 5.65 -13.73 -47.13
C LYS A 33 5.65 -15.24 -46.83
N ASP A 34 5.86 -16.04 -47.87
CA ASP A 34 5.78 -17.52 -47.86
C ASP A 34 6.87 -18.26 -47.04
N SER A 35 7.70 -17.56 -46.25
CA SER A 35 8.91 -18.12 -45.58
C SER A 35 8.74 -18.39 -44.08
N TYR A 36 7.54 -18.26 -43.49
CA TYR A 36 7.35 -18.52 -42.05
C TYR A 36 7.64 -19.97 -41.65
N THR A 37 7.49 -20.93 -42.57
CA THR A 37 7.75 -22.35 -42.30
C THR A 37 9.21 -22.62 -41.95
N ASP A 38 10.16 -21.80 -42.40
CA ASP A 38 11.59 -21.93 -42.10
C ASP A 38 11.90 -21.70 -40.61
N TYR A 39 10.99 -21.03 -39.91
CA TYR A 39 11.11 -20.68 -38.50
C TYR A 39 10.23 -21.56 -37.60
N ILE A 40 9.70 -22.67 -38.14
CA ILE A 40 8.91 -23.63 -37.39
C ILE A 40 9.50 -25.02 -37.56
N SER A 41 9.86 -25.68 -36.45
CA SER A 41 10.43 -27.03 -36.47
C SER A 41 10.03 -27.87 -35.26
N GLU A 42 10.05 -29.21 -35.41
CA GLU A 42 9.85 -30.15 -34.30
C GLU A 42 8.62 -29.81 -33.42
N THR A 43 7.52 -29.38 -34.03
CA THR A 43 6.33 -28.88 -33.31
C THR A 43 5.10 -29.75 -33.59
N GLU A 44 4.39 -30.14 -32.54
CA GLU A 44 3.11 -30.83 -32.63
C GLU A 44 1.95 -29.84 -32.50
N PHE A 45 1.03 -29.90 -33.45
CA PHE A 45 -0.15 -29.05 -33.53
C PHE A 45 -1.42 -29.88 -33.33
N SER A 46 -2.31 -29.43 -32.46
CA SER A 46 -3.62 -30.03 -32.27
C SER A 46 -4.68 -28.96 -32.01
N GLY A 47 -5.93 -29.24 -32.40
CA GLY A 47 -7.01 -28.26 -32.27
C GLY A 47 -6.84 -27.04 -33.17
N ASP A 48 -7.38 -25.90 -32.77
CA ASP A 48 -7.36 -24.67 -33.58
C ASP A 48 -6.07 -23.87 -33.35
N ILE A 49 -5.24 -23.73 -34.39
CA ILE A 49 -3.94 -23.07 -34.31
C ILE A 49 -3.91 -21.85 -35.22
N ASN A 50 -3.54 -20.69 -34.68
CA ASN A 50 -3.30 -19.48 -35.45
C ASN A 50 -1.86 -18.99 -35.23
N LEU A 51 -1.11 -18.83 -36.32
CA LEU A 51 0.31 -18.47 -36.30
C LEU A 51 0.51 -17.06 -36.86
N GLY A 52 1.16 -16.20 -36.08
CA GLY A 52 1.64 -14.90 -36.53
C GLY A 52 2.86 -15.00 -37.45
N ARG A 53 3.47 -13.85 -37.73
CA ARG A 53 4.65 -13.72 -38.58
C ARG A 53 5.94 -13.91 -37.78
N PHE A 54 7.02 -14.28 -38.46
CA PHE A 54 8.36 -14.36 -37.88
C PHE A 54 9.28 -13.48 -38.72
N ASP A 55 9.29 -12.17 -38.44
CA ASP A 55 10.01 -11.17 -39.25
C ASP A 55 11.19 -10.55 -38.48
N LYS A 56 11.30 -10.80 -37.17
CA LYS A 56 12.30 -10.16 -36.30
C LYS A 56 13.35 -11.12 -35.77
N THR A 57 14.55 -10.60 -35.66
CA THR A 57 15.61 -11.10 -34.77
C THR A 57 15.56 -10.34 -33.46
N ILE A 58 15.65 -11.08 -32.35
CA ILE A 58 15.57 -10.58 -30.98
C ILE A 58 16.92 -10.81 -30.30
N THR A 59 17.47 -9.76 -29.68
CA THR A 59 18.67 -9.83 -28.85
C THR A 59 18.32 -10.38 -27.46
N LEU A 60 18.84 -11.55 -27.12
CA LEU A 60 18.72 -12.16 -25.80
C LEU A 60 19.86 -11.69 -24.87
N PRO A 61 19.74 -11.90 -23.54
CA PRO A 61 20.81 -11.59 -22.59
C PRO A 61 22.18 -12.15 -23.04
N GLY A 62 23.23 -11.35 -22.87
CA GLY A 62 24.58 -11.68 -23.37
C GLY A 62 24.81 -11.33 -24.85
N GLY A 63 23.86 -10.67 -25.52
CA GLY A 63 24.00 -10.23 -26.91
C GLY A 63 23.75 -11.34 -27.94
N LEU A 64 23.09 -12.42 -27.53
CA LEU A 64 22.75 -13.52 -28.42
C LEU A 64 21.59 -13.12 -29.33
N GLU A 65 21.85 -12.97 -30.61
CA GLU A 65 20.82 -12.74 -31.63
C GLU A 65 20.08 -14.04 -31.94
N ARG A 66 18.76 -14.05 -31.79
CA ARG A 66 17.90 -15.18 -32.13
C ARG A 66 16.70 -14.72 -32.94
N HIS A 67 16.47 -15.37 -34.08
CA HIS A 67 15.28 -15.11 -34.87
C HIS A 67 14.01 -15.62 -34.16
N SER A 68 12.91 -14.86 -34.26
CA SER A 68 11.58 -15.29 -33.87
C SER A 68 11.23 -16.62 -34.54
N ARG A 69 10.68 -17.57 -33.78
CA ARG A 69 10.49 -18.96 -34.21
C ARG A 69 9.61 -19.77 -33.26
N ILE A 70 9.08 -20.89 -33.74
CA ILE A 70 8.49 -21.94 -32.91
C ILE A 70 9.33 -23.22 -33.08
N SER A 71 9.81 -23.80 -31.98
CA SER A 71 10.61 -25.02 -32.05
C SER A 71 10.45 -25.92 -30.83
N LYS A 72 10.34 -27.24 -31.02
CA LYS A 72 10.24 -28.21 -29.92
C LYS A 72 9.12 -27.87 -28.96
N ALA A 73 7.89 -27.87 -29.47
CA ALA A 73 6.72 -27.51 -28.71
C ALA A 73 5.53 -28.42 -29.05
N CYS A 74 4.64 -28.64 -28.09
CA CYS A 74 3.31 -29.20 -28.33
C CYS A 74 2.28 -28.10 -28.08
N LEU A 75 1.49 -27.77 -29.09
CA LEU A 75 0.54 -26.67 -29.10
C LEU A 75 -0.89 -27.19 -29.31
N HIS A 76 -1.80 -26.82 -28.43
CA HIS A 76 -3.22 -27.19 -28.49
C HIS A 76 -4.14 -25.97 -28.35
N ASN A 77 -4.98 -25.66 -29.35
CA ASN A 77 -5.88 -24.49 -29.31
C ASN A 77 -5.15 -23.16 -28.96
N VAL A 78 -4.14 -22.81 -29.75
CA VAL A 78 -3.23 -21.70 -29.47
C VAL A 78 -3.27 -20.68 -30.60
N THR A 79 -3.40 -19.41 -30.23
CA THR A 79 -3.10 -18.29 -31.12
C THR A 79 -1.78 -17.66 -30.68
N ILE A 80 -0.83 -17.55 -31.61
CA ILE A 80 0.49 -16.94 -31.40
C ILE A 80 0.57 -15.66 -32.25
N GLY A 81 0.88 -14.53 -31.61
CA GLY A 81 1.08 -13.25 -32.26
C GLY A 81 2.36 -13.19 -33.10
N ASP A 82 2.63 -12.00 -33.63
CA ASP A 82 3.80 -11.75 -34.46
C ASP A 82 5.10 -11.78 -33.63
N ASN A 83 6.14 -12.33 -34.21
CA ASN A 83 7.52 -12.28 -33.74
C ASN A 83 7.76 -12.94 -32.38
N CYS A 84 6.95 -13.92 -32.01
CA CYS A 84 7.18 -14.69 -30.80
C CYS A 84 8.37 -15.66 -30.95
N ILE A 85 9.04 -15.93 -29.83
CA ILE A 85 9.91 -17.09 -29.66
C ILE A 85 9.17 -18.06 -28.75
N VAL A 86 8.78 -19.21 -29.28
CA VAL A 86 8.22 -20.34 -28.49
C VAL A 86 9.17 -21.52 -28.67
N ASN A 87 9.94 -21.86 -27.65
CA ASN A 87 11.03 -22.81 -27.81
C ASN A 87 11.19 -23.75 -26.62
N ASN A 88 11.25 -25.06 -26.89
CA ASN A 88 11.50 -26.08 -25.87
C ASN A 88 10.43 -26.05 -24.76
N ILE A 89 9.18 -26.33 -25.14
CA ILE A 89 8.08 -26.54 -24.19
C ILE A 89 8.15 -28.00 -23.74
N GLY A 90 8.24 -28.22 -22.42
CA GLY A 90 8.54 -29.52 -21.83
C GLY A 90 7.41 -30.54 -21.99
N GLU A 91 6.19 -30.13 -21.70
CA GLU A 91 4.96 -30.90 -21.91
C GLU A 91 4.15 -30.29 -23.06
N TYR A 92 3.34 -29.26 -22.79
CA TYR A 92 2.52 -28.61 -23.81
C TYR A 92 2.07 -27.20 -23.42
N LEU A 93 1.68 -26.44 -24.45
CA LEU A 93 1.01 -25.15 -24.34
C LEU A 93 -0.41 -25.31 -24.88
N ALA A 94 -1.42 -25.14 -24.03
CA ALA A 94 -2.81 -25.34 -24.40
C ALA A 94 -3.74 -24.18 -24.01
N ASN A 95 -4.68 -23.86 -24.91
CA ASN A 95 -5.79 -22.95 -24.65
C ASN A 95 -5.33 -21.52 -24.30
N TYR A 96 -4.48 -20.92 -25.14
CA TYR A 96 -4.00 -19.55 -24.96
C TYR A 96 -4.07 -18.71 -26.23
N SER A 97 -4.36 -17.42 -26.05
CA SER A 97 -4.09 -16.37 -27.01
C SER A 97 -2.87 -15.58 -26.54
N ILE A 98 -1.81 -15.56 -27.35
CA ILE A 98 -0.52 -14.96 -27.07
C ILE A 98 -0.34 -13.74 -27.98
N GLY A 99 0.02 -12.60 -27.38
CA GLY A 99 0.30 -11.35 -28.09
C GLY A 99 1.62 -11.38 -28.86
N ASP A 100 2.04 -10.19 -29.31
CA ASP A 100 3.21 -10.03 -30.15
C ASP A 100 4.51 -9.95 -29.33
N ASN A 101 5.63 -10.31 -29.95
CA ASN A 101 7.00 -10.21 -29.43
C ASN A 101 7.22 -10.97 -28.10
N CYS A 102 6.39 -11.97 -27.79
CA CYS A 102 6.56 -12.76 -26.58
C CYS A 102 7.73 -13.74 -26.68
N ILE A 103 8.36 -14.04 -25.55
CA ILE A 103 9.41 -15.05 -25.43
C ILE A 103 8.96 -16.08 -24.41
N ILE A 104 8.70 -17.30 -24.86
CA ILE A 104 8.24 -18.43 -24.05
C ILE A 104 9.23 -19.57 -24.27
N GLU A 105 10.13 -19.79 -23.32
CA GLU A 105 11.22 -20.76 -23.45
C GLU A 105 11.39 -21.62 -22.21
N ASN A 106 11.63 -22.93 -22.40
CA ASN A 106 11.86 -23.87 -21.30
C ASN A 106 10.74 -23.80 -20.25
N VAL A 107 9.51 -23.93 -20.71
CA VAL A 107 8.32 -23.96 -19.85
C VAL A 107 7.80 -25.38 -19.84
N ASP A 108 7.60 -25.97 -18.66
CA ASP A 108 7.11 -27.34 -18.56
C ASP A 108 5.66 -27.42 -19.06
N LEU A 109 4.74 -26.68 -18.45
CA LEU A 109 3.32 -26.73 -18.78
C LEU A 109 2.71 -25.32 -18.72
N LEU A 110 2.04 -24.91 -19.79
CA LEU A 110 1.28 -23.66 -19.86
C LEU A 110 -0.12 -23.97 -20.37
N THR A 111 -1.10 -24.10 -19.49
CA THR A 111 -2.45 -24.56 -19.87
C THR A 111 -3.56 -23.76 -19.19
N VAL A 112 -4.72 -23.71 -19.84
CA VAL A 112 -6.01 -23.42 -19.19
C VAL A 112 -6.86 -24.67 -19.32
N ASP A 113 -7.26 -25.24 -18.19
CA ASP A 113 -8.09 -26.44 -18.13
C ASP A 113 -9.52 -26.08 -17.72
N GLY A 114 -10.41 -26.02 -18.71
CA GLY A 114 -11.80 -25.60 -18.53
C GLY A 114 -11.96 -24.11 -18.23
N ARG A 115 -13.18 -23.73 -17.85
CA ARG A 115 -13.55 -22.34 -17.61
C ARG A 115 -12.90 -21.82 -16.32
N CYS A 116 -12.11 -20.75 -16.44
CA CYS A 116 -11.37 -20.14 -15.32
C CYS A 116 -11.67 -18.64 -15.21
N THR A 117 -11.75 -18.10 -13.99
CA THR A 117 -11.86 -16.65 -13.71
C THR A 117 -10.50 -15.98 -13.45
N PHE A 118 -9.41 -16.77 -13.49
CA PHE A 118 -8.04 -16.31 -13.34
C PHE A 118 -7.81 -15.55 -12.02
N GLY A 119 -8.28 -16.16 -10.93
CA GLY A 119 -8.22 -15.58 -9.57
C GLY A 119 -9.27 -14.51 -9.28
N ASN A 120 -10.00 -13.97 -10.27
CA ASN A 120 -11.03 -12.97 -10.02
C ASN A 120 -12.25 -13.61 -9.34
N GLY A 121 -12.74 -12.97 -8.29
CA GLY A 121 -13.84 -13.46 -7.46
C GLY A 121 -13.41 -14.44 -6.36
N VAL A 122 -12.12 -14.80 -6.26
CA VAL A 122 -11.62 -15.61 -5.14
C VAL A 122 -11.82 -14.85 -3.84
N GLU A 123 -12.44 -15.50 -2.86
CA GLU A 123 -12.62 -14.96 -1.52
C GLU A 123 -11.37 -15.18 -0.67
N VAL A 124 -10.84 -14.10 -0.11
CA VAL A 124 -9.67 -14.10 0.76
C VAL A 124 -10.12 -13.85 2.21
N SER A 125 -9.84 -14.81 3.10
CA SER A 125 -10.24 -14.74 4.52
C SER A 125 -9.32 -13.85 5.35
N VAL A 126 -9.46 -12.54 5.21
CA VAL A 126 -8.64 -11.58 5.97
C VAL A 126 -9.12 -11.37 7.41
N LEU A 127 -8.18 -11.04 8.29
CA LEU A 127 -8.32 -10.68 9.71
C LEU A 127 -8.79 -11.81 10.62
N ASN A 128 -9.79 -12.59 10.20
CA ASN A 128 -10.28 -13.75 10.91
C ASN A 128 -9.96 -15.00 10.08
N GLU A 129 -9.07 -15.84 10.59
CA GLU A 129 -8.67 -17.10 9.95
C GLU A 129 -9.83 -18.09 9.80
N THR A 130 -10.91 -17.91 10.57
CA THR A 130 -12.12 -18.73 10.47
C THR A 130 -13.18 -18.18 9.51
N GLY A 131 -12.87 -17.08 8.81
CA GLY A 131 -13.79 -16.42 7.86
C GLY A 131 -14.69 -15.34 8.48
N GLY A 132 -15.73 -14.94 7.77
CA GLY A 132 -16.69 -13.90 8.16
C GLY A 132 -16.26 -12.46 7.84
N ARG A 133 -15.12 -12.26 7.15
CA ARG A 133 -14.62 -10.96 6.65
C ARG A 133 -13.97 -11.07 5.28
N GLU A 134 -14.46 -12.00 4.48
CA GLU A 134 -13.96 -12.31 3.15
C GLU A 134 -13.94 -11.07 2.24
N VAL A 135 -12.86 -10.96 1.47
CA VAL A 135 -12.73 -9.97 0.40
C VAL A 135 -12.57 -10.73 -0.90
N ALA A 136 -13.53 -10.59 -1.81
CA ALA A 136 -13.41 -11.12 -3.16
C ALA A 136 -12.40 -10.29 -3.97
N ILE A 137 -11.29 -10.91 -4.38
CA ILE A 137 -10.22 -10.23 -5.10
C ILE A 137 -10.57 -10.03 -6.57
N SER A 138 -10.14 -8.92 -7.14
CA SER A 138 -10.30 -8.64 -8.57
C SER A 138 -9.20 -7.73 -9.10
N ASP A 139 -9.03 -7.67 -10.43
CA ASP A 139 -8.02 -6.81 -11.06
C ASP A 139 -8.22 -5.31 -10.77
N LYS A 140 -9.39 -4.93 -10.26
CA LYS A 140 -9.77 -3.54 -9.93
C LYS A 140 -9.92 -3.31 -8.43
N LEU A 141 -9.53 -4.27 -7.60
CA LEU A 141 -9.60 -4.13 -6.15
C LEU A 141 -8.66 -3.01 -5.67
N SER A 142 -9.24 -1.97 -5.06
CA SER A 142 -8.52 -0.95 -4.32
C SER A 142 -8.52 -1.26 -2.82
N ALA A 143 -7.54 -0.73 -2.09
CA ALA A 143 -7.47 -0.82 -0.63
C ALA A 143 -8.74 -0.31 0.06
N HIS A 144 -9.39 0.69 -0.54
CA HIS A 144 -10.61 1.31 -0.01
C HIS A 144 -11.82 0.38 -0.17
N THR A 145 -11.98 -0.21 -1.34
CA THR A 145 -13.04 -1.19 -1.60
C THR A 145 -12.86 -2.41 -0.69
N ALA A 146 -11.64 -2.93 -0.59
CA ALA A 146 -11.32 -4.04 0.30
C ALA A 146 -11.59 -3.70 1.78
N TYR A 147 -11.24 -2.48 2.21
CA TYR A 147 -11.52 -2.03 3.57
C TYR A 147 -13.03 -2.03 3.86
N VAL A 148 -13.84 -1.53 2.92
CA VAL A 148 -15.30 -1.56 3.06
C VAL A 148 -15.83 -2.99 3.16
N MET A 149 -15.40 -3.88 2.25
CA MET A 149 -15.80 -5.30 2.25
C MET A 149 -15.45 -6.01 3.57
N ALA A 150 -14.24 -5.81 4.08
CA ALA A 150 -13.75 -6.46 5.28
C ALA A 150 -14.33 -5.86 6.57
N MET A 151 -14.49 -4.53 6.64
CA MET A 151 -14.77 -3.82 7.90
C MET A 151 -16.25 -3.53 8.12
N TYR A 152 -17.02 -3.29 7.06
CA TYR A 152 -18.40 -2.78 7.15
C TYR A 152 -19.45 -3.90 7.07
N ARG A 153 -19.14 -5.07 7.64
CA ARG A 153 -20.00 -6.28 7.66
C ARG A 153 -21.39 -6.07 8.29
N HIS A 154 -21.62 -4.96 8.99
CA HIS A 154 -22.92 -4.58 9.53
C HIS A 154 -23.91 -4.10 8.45
N ARG A 155 -23.44 -3.77 7.24
CA ARG A 155 -24.27 -3.39 6.09
C ARG A 155 -24.40 -4.59 5.14
N SER A 156 -25.32 -5.50 5.42
CA SER A 156 -25.48 -6.74 4.63
C SER A 156 -25.81 -6.46 3.16
N THR A 157 -26.73 -5.53 2.89
CA THR A 157 -27.11 -5.15 1.52
C THR A 157 -25.92 -4.64 0.71
N LEU A 158 -25.06 -3.81 1.31
CA LEU A 158 -23.83 -3.36 0.67
C LEU A 158 -22.92 -4.55 0.33
N HIS A 159 -22.79 -5.52 1.24
CA HIS A 159 -21.95 -6.68 1.00
C HIS A 159 -22.47 -7.54 -0.17
N ASP A 160 -23.78 -7.85 -0.17
CA ASP A 160 -24.43 -8.60 -1.26
C ASP A 160 -24.21 -7.90 -2.61
N ARG A 161 -24.30 -6.56 -2.63
CA ARG A 161 -24.03 -5.76 -3.84
C ARG A 161 -22.58 -5.80 -4.27
N LEU A 162 -21.63 -5.64 -3.35
CA LEU A 162 -20.21 -5.69 -3.69
C LEU A 162 -19.78 -7.08 -4.18
N GLU A 163 -20.32 -8.14 -3.59
CA GLU A 163 -20.14 -9.51 -4.06
C GLU A 163 -20.71 -9.69 -5.46
N GLU A 164 -21.94 -9.24 -5.71
CA GLU A 164 -22.58 -9.27 -7.04
C GLU A 164 -21.75 -8.53 -8.09
N ILE A 165 -21.30 -7.30 -7.79
CA ILE A 165 -20.45 -6.49 -8.68
C ILE A 165 -19.15 -7.22 -9.00
N THR A 166 -18.52 -7.84 -8.00
CA THR A 166 -17.25 -8.56 -8.16
C THR A 166 -17.43 -9.84 -8.94
N ARG A 167 -18.50 -10.60 -8.67
CA ARG A 167 -18.89 -11.79 -9.43
C ARG A 167 -19.17 -11.44 -10.89
N ASN A 168 -19.92 -10.37 -11.15
CA ASN A 168 -20.18 -9.91 -12.52
C ASN A 168 -18.88 -9.53 -13.25
N TYR A 169 -17.92 -8.93 -12.54
CA TYR A 169 -16.59 -8.67 -13.09
C TYR A 169 -15.84 -9.98 -13.39
N ALA A 170 -15.83 -10.94 -12.46
CA ALA A 170 -15.16 -12.23 -12.62
C ALA A 170 -15.75 -13.02 -13.80
N GLU A 171 -17.07 -13.15 -13.87
CA GLU A 171 -17.79 -13.86 -14.93
C GLU A 171 -17.58 -13.22 -16.30
N LYS A 172 -17.51 -11.88 -16.36
CA LYS A 172 -17.19 -11.14 -17.59
C LYS A 172 -15.80 -11.47 -18.13
N HIS A 173 -14.85 -11.82 -17.27
CA HIS A 173 -13.48 -12.16 -17.64
C HIS A 173 -13.20 -13.67 -17.59
N ALA A 174 -14.20 -14.48 -17.28
CA ALA A 174 -14.09 -15.92 -17.26
C ALA A 174 -13.92 -16.45 -18.68
N SER A 175 -13.00 -17.38 -18.88
CA SER A 175 -12.67 -17.92 -20.20
C SER A 175 -12.11 -19.34 -20.09
N GLU A 176 -12.32 -20.13 -21.13
CA GLU A 176 -11.61 -21.40 -21.35
C GLU A 176 -10.25 -21.18 -22.03
N ILE A 177 -10.02 -19.96 -22.55
CA ILE A 177 -8.78 -19.53 -23.21
C ILE A 177 -8.10 -18.45 -22.37
N GLY A 178 -6.85 -18.69 -21.97
CA GLY A 178 -6.01 -17.71 -21.28
C GLY A 178 -5.43 -16.66 -22.22
N THR A 179 -4.99 -15.53 -21.67
CA THR A 179 -4.39 -14.44 -22.45
C THR A 179 -2.99 -14.12 -21.95
N ILE A 180 -2.06 -14.03 -22.88
CA ILE A 180 -0.72 -13.48 -22.68
C ILE A 180 -0.62 -12.22 -23.55
N GLY A 181 -0.31 -11.08 -22.92
CA GLY A 181 -0.16 -9.79 -23.58
C GLY A 181 1.08 -9.70 -24.45
N ASN A 182 1.38 -8.50 -24.95
CA ASN A 182 2.53 -8.23 -25.79
C ASN A 182 3.83 -8.11 -24.98
N ASP A 183 4.96 -8.40 -25.61
CA ASP A 183 6.31 -8.21 -25.04
C ASP A 183 6.52 -8.95 -23.70
N VAL A 184 5.79 -10.04 -23.49
CA VAL A 184 5.89 -10.89 -22.30
C VAL A 184 7.07 -11.85 -22.41
N THR A 185 7.80 -12.03 -21.30
CA THR A 185 8.85 -13.05 -21.18
C THR A 185 8.44 -14.10 -20.16
N ILE A 186 8.43 -15.37 -20.55
CA ILE A 186 8.24 -16.55 -19.70
C ILE A 186 9.40 -17.49 -19.96
N ARG A 187 10.32 -17.63 -18.99
CA ARG A 187 11.54 -18.44 -19.18
C ARG A 187 11.81 -19.34 -17.99
N ASN A 188 12.22 -20.58 -18.29
CA ASN A 188 12.66 -21.55 -17.30
C ASN A 188 11.62 -21.75 -16.18
N CYS A 189 10.34 -21.81 -16.56
CA CYS A 189 9.24 -21.93 -15.62
C CYS A 189 8.72 -23.37 -15.56
N GLY A 190 8.21 -23.77 -14.41
CA GLY A 190 7.47 -25.01 -14.25
C GLY A 190 6.05 -24.89 -14.81
N SER A 191 5.05 -25.22 -13.99
CA SER A 191 3.65 -25.23 -14.43
C SER A 191 2.96 -23.88 -14.22
N ILE A 192 2.29 -23.38 -15.26
CA ILE A 192 1.44 -22.19 -15.24
C ILE A 192 0.04 -22.62 -15.71
N ILE A 193 -0.92 -22.63 -14.79
CA ILE A 193 -2.24 -23.25 -15.00
C ILE A 193 -3.34 -22.22 -14.72
N GLY A 194 -4.12 -21.85 -15.73
CA GLY A 194 -5.22 -20.90 -15.56
C GLY A 194 -4.74 -19.53 -15.12
N VAL A 195 -3.78 -18.93 -15.84
CA VAL A 195 -3.22 -17.61 -15.50
C VAL A 195 -3.34 -16.64 -16.67
N ARG A 196 -3.84 -15.43 -16.42
CA ARG A 196 -3.76 -14.32 -17.38
C ARG A 196 -2.51 -13.49 -17.12
N ILE A 197 -1.80 -13.11 -18.18
CA ILE A 197 -0.55 -12.39 -18.11
C ILE A 197 -0.65 -11.13 -18.97
N GLY A 198 -0.56 -9.96 -18.34
CA GLY A 198 -0.59 -8.67 -19.02
C GLY A 198 0.71 -8.32 -19.74
N ASP A 199 0.67 -7.24 -20.52
CA ASP A 199 1.78 -6.79 -21.35
C ASP A 199 3.07 -6.54 -20.55
N CYS A 200 4.22 -6.83 -21.16
CA CYS A 200 5.57 -6.59 -20.63
C CYS A 200 5.93 -7.37 -19.36
N ALA A 201 5.09 -8.29 -18.89
CA ALA A 201 5.38 -9.13 -17.73
C ALA A 201 6.64 -9.98 -17.92
N ARG A 202 7.38 -10.22 -16.84
CA ARG A 202 8.56 -11.09 -16.82
C ARG A 202 8.38 -12.19 -15.78
N LEU A 203 8.27 -13.42 -16.25
CA LEU A 203 8.19 -14.63 -15.45
C LEU A 203 9.47 -15.42 -15.71
N GLU A 204 10.36 -15.49 -14.73
CA GLU A 204 11.68 -16.12 -14.90
C GLU A 204 11.99 -17.04 -13.72
N GLY A 205 12.12 -18.35 -13.97
CA GLY A 205 12.41 -19.32 -12.93
C GLY A 205 11.21 -19.70 -12.03
N VAL A 206 9.99 -19.33 -12.41
CA VAL A 206 8.79 -19.58 -11.60
C VAL A 206 8.56 -21.08 -11.42
N ARG A 207 8.26 -21.53 -10.20
CA ARG A 207 8.06 -22.97 -9.94
C ARG A 207 6.65 -23.42 -10.29
N LYS A 208 5.63 -22.69 -9.82
CA LYS A 208 4.22 -23.01 -10.10
C LYS A 208 3.33 -21.79 -9.94
N LEU A 209 2.46 -21.53 -10.91
CA LEU A 209 1.35 -20.58 -10.79
C LEU A 209 0.04 -21.28 -11.12
N SER A 210 -0.99 -21.07 -10.31
CA SER A 210 -2.33 -21.61 -10.60
C SER A 210 -3.44 -20.62 -10.24
N ASN A 211 -4.43 -20.50 -11.14
CA ASN A 211 -5.62 -19.67 -10.98
C ASN A 211 -5.30 -18.21 -10.57
N GLY A 212 -4.78 -17.41 -11.50
CA GLY A 212 -4.40 -16.04 -11.14
C GLY A 212 -4.31 -15.04 -12.30
N SER A 213 -4.19 -13.77 -11.94
CA SER A 213 -4.02 -12.67 -12.91
C SER A 213 -2.76 -11.87 -12.59
N ILE A 214 -1.90 -11.70 -13.59
CA ILE A 214 -0.72 -10.83 -13.55
C ILE A 214 -1.04 -9.58 -14.36
N ASN A 215 -1.48 -8.53 -13.67
CA ASN A 215 -1.93 -7.28 -14.26
C ASN A 215 -0.74 -6.36 -14.55
N SER A 216 0.04 -6.74 -15.56
CA SER A 216 1.22 -6.01 -16.02
C SER A 216 0.91 -5.06 -17.18
N ASN A 217 1.75 -4.04 -17.34
CA ASN A 217 1.73 -3.12 -18.48
C ASN A 217 3.10 -2.49 -18.70
N ALA A 218 3.27 -1.81 -19.83
CA ALA A 218 4.52 -1.17 -20.22
C ALA A 218 5.01 -0.04 -19.29
N SER A 219 4.09 0.64 -18.59
CA SER A 219 4.45 1.76 -17.70
C SER A 219 5.05 1.29 -16.39
N ASP A 220 4.56 0.16 -15.87
CA ASP A 220 5.06 -0.46 -14.64
C ASP A 220 4.97 -2.00 -14.73
N PRO A 221 5.94 -2.66 -15.39
CA PRO A 221 5.93 -4.10 -15.58
C PRO A 221 5.96 -4.90 -14.28
N VAL A 222 5.44 -6.13 -14.31
CA VAL A 222 5.44 -7.06 -13.17
C VAL A 222 6.57 -8.06 -13.37
N HIS A 223 7.27 -8.38 -12.28
CA HIS A 223 8.27 -9.43 -12.22
C HIS A 223 7.81 -10.56 -11.29
N VAL A 224 7.79 -11.79 -11.81
CA VAL A 224 7.63 -13.01 -11.00
C VAL A 224 8.88 -13.87 -11.20
N GLY A 225 9.71 -13.92 -10.17
CA GLY A 225 11.05 -14.48 -10.23
C GLY A 225 11.16 -15.93 -9.79
N SER A 226 12.41 -16.32 -9.52
CA SER A 226 12.81 -17.71 -9.30
C SER A 226 12.12 -18.34 -8.08
N GLY A 227 11.68 -19.58 -8.25
CA GLY A 227 11.17 -20.43 -7.17
C GLY A 227 9.78 -20.07 -6.66
N VAL A 228 9.13 -19.04 -7.22
CA VAL A 228 7.81 -18.59 -6.77
C VAL A 228 6.76 -19.68 -6.96
N ILE A 229 5.93 -19.86 -5.92
CA ILE A 229 4.74 -20.70 -5.93
C ILE A 229 3.54 -19.83 -5.57
N ALA A 230 2.54 -19.75 -6.45
CA ALA A 230 1.32 -18.99 -6.16
C ALA A 230 0.05 -19.72 -6.60
N SER A 231 -0.94 -19.77 -5.72
CA SER A 231 -2.31 -20.22 -5.99
C SER A 231 -3.34 -19.14 -5.64
N ASP A 232 -4.37 -19.01 -6.48
CA ASP A 232 -5.53 -18.15 -6.24
C ASP A 232 -5.12 -16.69 -5.97
N PHE A 233 -4.53 -16.05 -6.98
CA PHE A 233 -3.84 -14.78 -6.77
C PHE A 233 -4.14 -13.70 -7.80
N ILE A 234 -3.91 -12.45 -7.40
CA ILE A 234 -3.81 -11.32 -8.31
C ILE A 234 -2.56 -10.52 -7.99
N ILE A 235 -1.71 -10.27 -8.99
CA ILE A 235 -0.51 -9.44 -8.88
C ILE A 235 -0.65 -8.22 -9.78
N SER A 236 -0.49 -7.03 -9.21
CA SER A 236 -0.72 -5.75 -9.89
C SER A 236 0.56 -5.11 -10.41
N SER A 237 0.41 -4.17 -11.34
CA SER A 237 1.49 -3.41 -12.00
C SER A 237 2.61 -2.95 -11.06
N GLY A 238 3.85 -3.08 -11.51
CA GLY A 238 5.05 -2.70 -10.76
C GLY A 238 5.44 -3.63 -9.62
N ALA A 239 4.67 -4.69 -9.36
CA ALA A 239 4.99 -5.64 -8.29
C ALA A 239 6.16 -6.56 -8.67
N HIS A 240 6.93 -6.95 -7.66
CA HIS A 240 7.99 -7.94 -7.73
C HIS A 240 7.70 -9.05 -6.72
N VAL A 241 7.51 -10.27 -7.20
CA VAL A 241 7.38 -11.47 -6.36
C VAL A 241 8.49 -12.42 -6.76
N GLU A 242 9.45 -12.69 -5.87
CA GLU A 242 10.69 -13.39 -6.25
C GLU A 242 11.26 -14.24 -5.10
N ASP A 243 12.42 -14.84 -5.33
CA ASP A 243 13.24 -15.49 -4.30
C ASP A 243 12.49 -16.51 -3.43
N ASN A 244 11.77 -17.44 -4.06
CA ASN A 244 10.99 -18.50 -3.41
C ASN A 244 9.84 -18.00 -2.53
N ALA A 245 9.26 -16.84 -2.84
CA ALA A 245 8.02 -16.41 -2.20
C ALA A 245 6.87 -17.40 -2.48
N MET A 246 6.03 -17.65 -1.47
CA MET A 246 4.91 -18.58 -1.52
C MET A 246 3.60 -17.85 -1.21
N LEU A 247 2.65 -17.87 -2.13
CA LEU A 247 1.39 -17.15 -2.02
C LEU A 247 0.20 -18.11 -2.18
N ASP A 248 -0.79 -18.01 -1.31
CA ASP A 248 -2.03 -18.79 -1.39
C ASP A 248 -3.23 -17.91 -1.02
N ARG A 249 -4.18 -17.72 -1.94
CA ARG A 249 -5.31 -16.79 -1.78
C ARG A 249 -4.82 -15.38 -1.41
N CYS A 250 -4.08 -14.75 -2.32
CA CYS A 250 -3.44 -13.45 -2.07
C CYS A 250 -3.73 -12.39 -3.12
N PHE A 251 -3.88 -11.15 -2.67
CA PHE A 251 -3.82 -9.97 -3.52
C PHE A 251 -2.49 -9.24 -3.30
N VAL A 252 -1.76 -8.98 -4.39
CA VAL A 252 -0.50 -8.23 -4.39
C VAL A 252 -0.70 -6.97 -5.22
N GLY A 253 -0.76 -5.84 -4.53
CA GLY A 253 -1.06 -4.52 -5.08
C GLY A 253 0.09 -3.87 -5.83
N GLN A 254 -0.15 -2.65 -6.30
CA GLN A 254 0.79 -1.96 -7.18
C GLN A 254 2.12 -1.65 -6.46
N ALA A 255 3.24 -1.89 -7.14
CA ALA A 255 4.58 -1.68 -6.60
C ALA A 255 4.90 -2.44 -5.29
N CYS A 256 4.21 -3.55 -5.02
CA CYS A 256 4.57 -4.44 -3.91
C CYS A 256 5.87 -5.20 -4.17
N ARG A 257 6.57 -5.59 -3.09
CA ARG A 257 7.77 -6.44 -3.17
C ARG A 257 7.65 -7.58 -2.17
N LEU A 258 7.60 -8.82 -2.65
CA LEU A 258 7.54 -10.02 -1.81
C LEU A 258 8.69 -10.95 -2.22
N GLY A 259 9.58 -11.29 -1.28
CA GLY A 259 10.81 -12.01 -1.62
C GLY A 259 11.48 -12.70 -0.43
N HIS A 260 12.68 -13.23 -0.68
CA HIS A 260 13.54 -13.88 0.31
C HIS A 260 12.82 -14.95 1.16
N GLY A 261 12.04 -15.82 0.51
CA GLY A 261 11.29 -16.90 1.14
C GLY A 261 10.08 -16.43 1.96
N TYR A 262 9.53 -15.24 1.69
CA TYR A 262 8.32 -14.76 2.34
C TYR A 262 7.12 -15.65 1.99
N SER A 263 6.35 -16.06 3.00
CA SER A 263 5.12 -16.85 2.81
C SER A 263 3.89 -16.03 3.19
N ALA A 264 2.85 -16.11 2.37
CA ALA A 264 1.58 -15.46 2.64
C ALA A 264 0.39 -16.36 2.30
N SER A 265 -0.56 -16.46 3.24
CA SER A 265 -1.85 -17.09 3.03
C SER A 265 -3.00 -16.17 3.43
N ASP A 266 -4.08 -16.19 2.66
CA ASP A 266 -5.32 -15.45 2.95
C ASP A 266 -5.08 -13.95 3.21
N SER A 267 -4.16 -13.35 2.46
CA SER A 267 -3.60 -12.03 2.79
C SER A 267 -3.67 -11.04 1.64
N LEU A 268 -3.99 -9.80 1.96
CA LEU A 268 -4.06 -8.69 1.00
C LEU A 268 -2.92 -7.71 1.25
N PHE A 269 -2.08 -7.48 0.24
CA PHE A 269 -1.03 -6.47 0.23
C PHE A 269 -1.41 -5.37 -0.75
N PHE A 270 -1.58 -4.15 -0.25
CA PHE A 270 -1.87 -2.98 -1.08
C PHE A 270 -0.61 -2.19 -1.43
N SER A 271 -0.78 -1.06 -2.11
CA SER A 271 0.31 -0.34 -2.77
C SER A 271 1.58 -0.16 -1.92
N ASN A 272 2.74 -0.43 -2.51
CA ASN A 272 4.06 -0.26 -1.90
C ASN A 272 4.30 -1.06 -0.61
N CYS A 273 3.56 -2.15 -0.38
CA CYS A 273 3.90 -3.09 0.69
C CYS A 273 5.20 -3.86 0.38
N GLN A 274 5.95 -4.20 1.42
CA GLN A 274 7.15 -5.02 1.32
C GLN A 274 7.11 -6.17 2.33
N GLY A 275 7.31 -7.39 1.85
CA GLY A 275 7.35 -8.61 2.65
C GLY A 275 8.59 -9.42 2.32
N GLU A 276 9.58 -9.40 3.21
CA GLU A 276 10.78 -10.22 3.12
C GLU A 276 10.89 -11.11 4.37
N ASN A 277 11.48 -12.29 4.22
CA ASN A 277 12.05 -13.05 5.35
C ASN A 277 11.07 -13.47 6.47
N GLY A 278 9.76 -13.51 6.21
CA GLY A 278 8.73 -13.68 7.24
C GLY A 278 7.45 -14.30 6.70
N GLU A 279 6.40 -14.26 7.53
CA GLU A 279 5.12 -14.90 7.26
C GLU A 279 3.97 -13.91 7.45
N ALA A 280 2.97 -14.00 6.57
CA ALA A 280 1.68 -13.35 6.69
C ALA A 280 0.54 -14.37 6.63
N CYS A 281 -0.38 -14.35 7.60
CA CYS A 281 -1.57 -15.18 7.58
C CYS A 281 -2.82 -14.35 7.92
N ALA A 282 -3.82 -14.37 7.04
CA ALA A 282 -5.07 -13.64 7.24
C ALA A 282 -4.88 -12.14 7.54
N ILE A 283 -4.00 -11.44 6.81
CA ILE A 283 -3.75 -10.01 7.06
C ILE A 283 -4.40 -9.08 6.04
N PHE A 284 -4.76 -7.89 6.53
CA PHE A 284 -5.05 -6.73 5.70
C PHE A 284 -3.85 -5.78 5.79
N ALA A 285 -2.95 -5.85 4.82
CA ALA A 285 -1.79 -4.97 4.71
C ALA A 285 -2.10 -3.81 3.76
N GLY A 286 -2.64 -2.73 4.34
CA GLY A 286 -2.82 -1.45 3.65
C GLY A 286 -1.49 -0.84 3.20
N PRO A 287 -1.51 0.24 2.40
CA PRO A 287 -0.32 0.77 1.73
C PRO A 287 0.87 0.99 2.67
N PHE A 288 2.08 0.72 2.17
CA PHE A 288 3.34 0.86 2.93
C PHE A 288 3.42 0.01 4.22
N THR A 289 2.78 -1.16 4.26
CA THR A 289 3.07 -2.16 5.30
C THR A 289 4.36 -2.88 4.94
N VAL A 290 5.36 -2.81 5.82
CA VAL A 290 6.74 -3.27 5.56
C VAL A 290 7.22 -4.20 6.65
N THR A 291 7.73 -5.35 6.22
CA THR A 291 8.57 -6.26 7.01
C THR A 291 9.78 -6.69 6.18
N HIS A 292 10.98 -6.62 6.76
CA HIS A 292 12.23 -6.89 6.06
C HIS A 292 13.08 -8.01 6.71
N HIS A 293 12.89 -8.26 8.00
CA HIS A 293 13.78 -9.08 8.81
C HIS A 293 13.13 -10.42 9.20
N LYS A 294 13.96 -11.46 9.32
CA LYS A 294 13.60 -12.72 10.01
C LYS A 294 13.41 -12.45 11.50
N SER A 295 12.47 -13.05 12.23
CA SER A 295 11.39 -13.98 11.87
C SER A 295 10.04 -13.31 12.16
N THR A 296 9.64 -12.37 11.30
CA THR A 296 8.41 -11.59 11.51
C THR A 296 7.19 -12.44 11.14
N LEU A 297 6.22 -12.54 12.05
CA LEU A 297 4.88 -13.06 11.79
C LEU A 297 3.88 -11.91 11.86
N LEU A 298 3.14 -11.70 10.77
CA LEU A 298 1.96 -10.83 10.73
C LEU A 298 0.73 -11.73 10.62
N ILE A 299 -0.14 -11.71 11.62
CA ILE A 299 -1.30 -12.61 11.64
C ILE A 299 -2.58 -11.88 12.06
N ALA A 300 -3.70 -12.20 11.42
CA ALA A 300 -5.04 -11.78 11.83
C ALA A 300 -5.13 -10.27 12.15
N GLY A 301 -4.51 -9.44 11.31
CA GLY A 301 -4.22 -8.06 11.65
C GLY A 301 -4.47 -7.10 10.50
N MET A 302 -4.99 -5.91 10.84
CA MET A 302 -5.02 -4.77 9.93
C MET A 302 -3.81 -3.87 10.19
N PHE A 303 -3.06 -3.58 9.12
CA PHE A 303 -1.87 -2.75 9.13
C PHE A 303 -1.96 -1.70 8.03
N SER A 304 -1.35 -0.53 8.24
CA SER A 304 -1.21 0.49 7.20
C SER A 304 -0.04 1.39 7.54
N PHE A 305 0.81 1.70 6.57
CA PHE A 305 2.07 2.45 6.76
C PHE A 305 2.93 1.89 7.89
N MET A 306 2.79 0.60 8.16
CA MET A 306 3.37 -0.06 9.32
C MET A 306 4.80 -0.48 9.00
N ASN A 307 5.68 -0.35 9.99
CA ASN A 307 7.02 -0.91 9.91
C ASN A 307 7.19 -1.94 11.03
N ALA A 308 7.35 -3.20 10.63
CA ALA A 308 7.54 -4.32 11.53
C ALA A 308 9.02 -4.45 11.93
N GLY A 309 9.30 -4.28 13.21
CA GLY A 309 10.62 -4.60 13.77
C GLY A 309 10.93 -6.10 13.64
N SER A 310 12.22 -6.43 13.63
CA SER A 310 12.67 -7.82 13.56
C SER A 310 12.08 -8.69 14.67
N GLY A 311 11.56 -9.87 14.33
CA GLY A 311 10.93 -10.77 15.30
C GLY A 311 9.60 -10.26 15.88
N SER A 312 8.95 -9.31 15.19
CA SER A 312 7.58 -8.93 15.55
C SER A 312 6.65 -10.13 15.40
N ASN A 313 5.86 -10.39 16.44
CA ASN A 313 4.97 -11.56 16.49
C ASN A 313 3.64 -11.18 17.15
N GLN A 314 2.54 -11.81 16.74
CA GLN A 314 1.22 -11.60 17.32
C GLN A 314 0.49 -12.93 17.52
N SER A 315 -0.55 -12.94 18.36
CA SER A 315 -1.38 -14.12 18.56
C SER A 315 -2.86 -13.75 18.59
N ASN A 316 -3.65 -14.46 17.79
CA ASN A 316 -5.11 -14.43 17.83
C ASN A 316 -5.75 -15.61 18.56
N HIS A 317 -4.97 -16.60 19.00
CA HIS A 317 -5.51 -17.75 19.71
C HIS A 317 -5.77 -17.39 21.17
N MET A 318 -7.04 -17.30 21.56
CA MET A 318 -7.46 -17.26 22.96
C MET A 318 -8.01 -18.63 23.37
N TYR A 319 -7.58 -19.15 24.53
CA TYR A 319 -7.70 -20.54 25.01
C TYR A 319 -9.08 -21.24 24.84
N LYS A 320 -10.17 -20.52 24.57
CA LYS A 320 -11.52 -21.08 24.36
C LYS A 320 -12.22 -20.69 23.06
N LEU A 321 -11.72 -19.70 22.32
CA LEU A 321 -12.44 -19.09 21.21
C LEU A 321 -11.81 -19.36 19.84
N GLY A 322 -10.68 -20.07 19.78
CA GLY A 322 -9.98 -20.35 18.53
C GLY A 322 -9.36 -19.08 17.92
N PRO A 323 -8.96 -19.12 16.63
CA PRO A 323 -8.28 -18.02 15.94
C PRO A 323 -9.24 -16.96 15.39
N ILE A 324 -10.22 -16.51 16.21
CA ILE A 324 -11.26 -15.55 15.78
C ILE A 324 -10.89 -14.09 16.04
N HIS A 325 -9.84 -13.84 16.82
CA HIS A 325 -9.50 -12.49 17.26
C HIS A 325 -8.64 -11.77 16.25
N GLN A 326 -8.88 -10.47 16.09
CA GLN A 326 -8.10 -9.65 15.16
C GLN A 326 -7.51 -8.42 15.85
N GLY A 327 -6.34 -8.02 15.36
CA GLY A 327 -5.65 -6.80 15.76
C GLY A 327 -5.82 -5.66 14.75
N THR A 328 -5.59 -4.43 15.21
CA THR A 328 -5.42 -3.30 14.31
C THR A 328 -4.29 -2.42 14.78
N LEU A 329 -3.28 -2.28 13.93
CA LEU A 329 -2.25 -1.26 14.03
C LEU A 329 -2.60 -0.20 13.01
N GLU A 330 -3.16 0.91 13.50
CA GLU A 330 -3.58 2.00 12.63
C GLU A 330 -2.37 2.64 11.92
N ARG A 331 -2.66 3.43 10.88
CA ARG A 331 -1.70 4.15 10.04
C ARG A 331 -0.42 4.57 10.78
N GLY A 332 0.73 4.12 10.29
CA GLY A 332 2.03 4.59 10.73
C GLY A 332 2.49 4.00 12.06
N ALA A 333 1.73 3.07 12.64
CA ALA A 333 2.15 2.34 13.82
C ALA A 333 3.38 1.47 13.53
N LYS A 334 4.25 1.31 14.52
CA LYS A 334 5.50 0.56 14.38
C LYS A 334 5.70 -0.37 15.57
N THR A 335 6.41 -1.45 15.32
CA THR A 335 6.90 -2.34 16.38
C THR A 335 8.42 -2.24 16.43
N THR A 336 9.00 -2.27 17.63
CA THR A 336 10.44 -2.48 17.77
C THR A 336 10.79 -3.96 17.57
N SER A 337 12.09 -4.27 17.51
CA SER A 337 12.53 -5.66 17.52
C SER A 337 12.00 -6.41 18.76
N ASP A 338 11.70 -7.69 18.58
CA ASP A 338 11.14 -8.61 19.59
C ASP A 338 9.85 -8.10 20.26
N SER A 339 8.99 -7.43 19.47
CA SER A 339 7.67 -7.00 19.95
C SER A 339 6.65 -8.13 19.85
N TYR A 340 5.81 -8.26 20.86
CA TYR A 340 4.68 -9.19 20.88
C TYR A 340 3.38 -8.48 21.19
N ILE A 341 2.28 -8.83 20.50
CA ILE A 341 0.95 -8.28 20.79
C ILE A 341 -0.10 -9.40 20.80
N LEU A 342 -0.89 -9.47 21.86
CA LEU A 342 -2.05 -10.35 21.95
C LEU A 342 -3.30 -9.68 21.36
N TRP A 343 -3.97 -10.37 20.44
CA TRP A 343 -5.27 -9.96 19.92
C TRP A 343 -6.43 -10.37 20.84
N PRO A 344 -7.56 -9.63 20.83
CA PRO A 344 -7.78 -8.38 20.10
C PRO A 344 -7.04 -7.19 20.74
N SER A 345 -6.45 -6.32 19.92
CA SER A 345 -5.88 -5.04 20.37
C SER A 345 -5.98 -3.99 19.27
N ARG A 346 -6.13 -2.71 19.67
CA ARG A 346 -6.10 -1.55 18.77
C ARG A 346 -5.01 -0.58 19.19
N VAL A 347 -4.03 -0.39 18.30
CA VAL A 347 -2.93 0.56 18.47
C VAL A 347 -3.23 1.81 17.67
N GLY A 348 -3.23 2.96 18.33
CA GLY A 348 -3.55 4.25 17.69
C GLY A 348 -2.52 4.68 16.64
N ALA A 349 -2.98 5.46 15.66
CA ALA A 349 -2.16 5.91 14.53
C ALA A 349 -0.82 6.53 14.98
N PHE A 350 0.24 6.23 14.23
CA PHE A 350 1.61 6.68 14.48
C PHE A 350 2.14 6.33 15.87
N SER A 351 1.68 5.24 16.49
CA SER A 351 2.19 4.80 17.80
C SER A 351 3.33 3.79 17.65
N LEU A 352 4.23 3.75 18.64
CA LEU A 352 5.34 2.80 18.69
C LEU A 352 5.08 1.77 19.78
N VAL A 353 5.17 0.49 19.44
CA VAL A 353 5.01 -0.65 20.35
C VAL A 353 6.39 -1.19 20.70
N MET A 354 6.68 -1.27 22.01
CA MET A 354 7.96 -1.68 22.57
C MET A 354 7.76 -2.80 23.59
N GLY A 355 8.25 -3.99 23.23
CA GLY A 355 8.22 -5.18 24.09
C GLY A 355 6.96 -6.02 23.92
N ARG A 356 6.63 -6.81 24.96
CA ARG A 356 5.65 -7.89 24.86
C ARG A 356 4.33 -7.55 25.59
N HIS A 357 3.29 -7.25 24.81
CA HIS A 357 1.98 -6.86 25.31
C HIS A 357 1.01 -8.05 25.31
N VAL A 358 0.88 -8.71 26.47
CA VAL A 358 0.05 -9.91 26.66
C VAL A 358 -1.38 -9.61 27.13
N THR A 359 -1.79 -8.35 27.09
CA THR A 359 -3.13 -7.89 27.49
C THR A 359 -3.80 -7.17 26.33
N ASN A 360 -5.11 -7.39 26.18
CA ASN A 360 -5.90 -6.69 25.18
C ASN A 360 -6.06 -5.21 25.55
N SER A 361 -5.65 -4.31 24.65
CA SER A 361 -5.74 -2.86 24.87
C SER A 361 -6.31 -2.13 23.64
N ASP A 362 -7.09 -1.08 23.90
CA ASP A 362 -7.54 -0.14 22.88
C ASP A 362 -6.97 1.25 23.18
N THR A 363 -6.00 1.65 22.37
CA THR A 363 -5.32 2.95 22.43
C THR A 363 -5.64 3.81 21.21
N SER A 364 -6.67 3.46 20.43
CA SER A 364 -7.00 4.10 19.15
C SER A 364 -7.36 5.60 19.27
N ASN A 365 -7.80 6.06 20.44
CA ASN A 365 -8.08 7.47 20.72
C ASN A 365 -6.86 8.25 21.25
N LEU A 366 -5.70 7.59 21.39
CA LEU A 366 -4.45 8.19 21.85
C LEU A 366 -3.36 7.99 20.77
N PRO A 367 -3.44 8.70 19.63
CA PRO A 367 -2.45 8.58 18.56
C PRO A 367 -1.09 9.11 19.01
N PHE A 368 -0.04 8.79 18.26
CA PHE A 368 1.34 9.19 18.52
C PHE A 368 1.85 8.76 19.90
N SER A 369 1.39 7.62 20.40
CA SER A 369 1.75 7.14 21.73
C SER A 369 2.91 6.16 21.67
N TYR A 370 3.65 6.02 22.78
CA TYR A 370 4.48 4.84 22.99
C TYR A 370 3.76 3.86 23.91
N LEU A 371 3.73 2.59 23.51
CA LEU A 371 3.34 1.47 24.34
C LEU A 371 4.64 0.78 24.78
N ILE A 372 4.91 0.77 26.08
CA ILE A 372 6.16 0.26 26.65
C ILE A 372 5.81 -0.84 27.63
N GLU A 373 6.26 -2.06 27.36
CA GLU A 373 6.22 -3.13 28.33
C GLU A 373 7.22 -2.84 29.47
N LYS A 374 6.73 -2.94 30.70
CA LYS A 374 7.56 -2.94 31.90
C LYS A 374 6.94 -3.84 32.96
N ASN A 375 7.65 -4.88 33.37
CA ASN A 375 7.22 -5.85 34.38
C ASN A 375 5.84 -6.45 34.05
N ASN A 376 5.66 -6.94 32.83
CA ASN A 376 4.41 -7.48 32.27
C ASN A 376 3.23 -6.50 32.28
N THR A 377 3.51 -5.20 32.39
CA THR A 377 2.49 -4.15 32.36
C THR A 377 2.73 -3.23 31.17
N THR A 378 1.67 -2.93 30.43
CA THR A 378 1.72 -1.96 29.34
C THR A 378 1.62 -0.53 29.89
N PHE A 379 2.70 0.23 29.76
CA PHE A 379 2.71 1.66 30.03
C PHE A 379 2.52 2.45 28.74
N LEU A 380 1.58 3.39 28.77
CA LEU A 380 1.29 4.27 27.65
C LEU A 380 1.89 5.66 27.92
N VAL A 381 2.56 6.22 26.91
CA VAL A 381 3.12 7.58 26.93
C VAL A 381 2.45 8.39 25.80
N PRO A 382 1.35 9.09 26.08
CA PRO A 382 0.53 9.72 25.04
C PRO A 382 1.24 10.86 24.30
N GLY A 383 1.03 10.95 22.98
CA GLY A 383 1.47 12.06 22.13
C GLY A 383 2.99 12.21 21.93
N VAL A 384 3.81 11.41 22.62
CA VAL A 384 5.28 11.56 22.62
C VAL A 384 5.91 11.34 21.25
N ASN A 385 5.27 10.57 20.37
CA ASN A 385 5.81 10.27 19.06
C ASN A 385 5.68 11.44 18.07
N LEU A 386 4.92 12.50 18.43
CA LEU A 386 4.82 13.73 17.61
C LEU A 386 6.17 14.45 17.44
N ARG A 387 7.07 14.30 18.42
CA ARG A 387 8.41 14.90 18.41
C ARG A 387 9.52 13.94 18.01
N SER A 388 9.19 12.73 17.54
CA SER A 388 10.20 11.74 17.17
C SER A 388 10.77 12.01 15.78
N VAL A 389 12.10 12.03 15.69
CA VAL A 389 12.82 12.07 14.40
C VAL A 389 12.39 10.95 13.46
N GLY A 390 12.20 9.73 13.99
CA GLY A 390 11.81 8.57 13.20
C GLY A 390 10.42 8.68 12.58
N THR A 391 9.48 9.35 13.25
CA THR A 391 8.12 9.58 12.74
C THR A 391 8.11 10.60 11.63
N ILE A 392 8.81 11.73 11.80
CA ILE A 392 8.93 12.76 10.75
C ILE A 392 9.66 12.20 9.53
N ARG A 393 10.76 11.46 9.74
CA ARG A 393 11.56 10.86 8.67
C ARG A 393 10.74 9.88 7.84
N ASP A 394 9.91 9.05 8.47
CA ASP A 394 9.08 8.09 7.73
C ASP A 394 7.94 8.77 6.97
N ALA A 395 7.28 9.77 7.56
CA ALA A 395 6.28 10.58 6.86
C ALA A 395 6.83 11.24 5.58
N GLN A 396 8.09 11.71 5.61
CA GLN A 396 8.76 12.30 4.46
C GLN A 396 9.25 11.27 3.43
N LYS A 397 9.46 10.01 3.84
CA LYS A 397 9.94 8.94 2.96
C LYS A 397 8.84 8.37 2.08
N TRP A 398 7.62 8.18 2.59
CA TRP A 398 6.54 7.53 1.83
C TRP A 398 6.26 8.15 0.45
N PRO A 399 6.08 9.49 0.29
CA PRO A 399 5.86 10.05 -1.04
C PRO A 399 7.08 9.89 -1.96
N LYS A 400 8.31 9.86 -1.41
CA LYS A 400 9.55 9.64 -2.18
C LYS A 400 9.76 8.16 -2.54
N ARG A 401 9.08 7.25 -1.84
CA ARG A 401 9.17 5.80 -1.99
C ARG A 401 7.95 5.20 -2.68
N ASP A 402 6.96 6.01 -3.05
CA ASP A 402 5.87 5.54 -3.91
C ASP A 402 6.48 5.19 -5.26
N ALA A 403 6.65 3.89 -5.50
CA ALA A 403 7.32 3.36 -6.67
C ALA A 403 6.35 3.09 -7.83
N ARG A 404 5.06 3.39 -7.66
CA ARG A 404 4.03 3.19 -8.68
C ARG A 404 4.25 4.13 -9.86
N LYS A 405 4.47 3.55 -11.03
CA LYS A 405 4.62 4.27 -12.32
C LYS A 405 3.41 4.11 -13.23
N ASP A 406 2.50 3.18 -12.91
CA ASP A 406 1.25 3.02 -13.64
C ASP A 406 0.40 4.30 -13.54
N PRO A 407 -0.02 4.90 -14.67
CA PRO A 407 -0.92 6.05 -14.66
C PRO A 407 -2.29 5.75 -14.03
N CYS A 408 -2.75 4.49 -14.09
CA CYS A 408 -3.98 4.02 -13.48
C CYS A 408 -3.71 3.54 -12.04
N LYS A 409 -3.72 4.46 -11.09
CA LYS A 409 -3.58 4.14 -9.66
C LYS A 409 -4.89 3.59 -9.08
N LEU A 410 -4.83 2.42 -8.45
CA LEU A 410 -5.98 1.81 -7.76
C LEU A 410 -6.16 2.37 -6.34
N ASP A 411 -5.06 2.58 -5.62
CA ASP A 411 -5.09 3.10 -4.25
C ASP A 411 -4.85 4.62 -4.23
N PHE A 412 -5.77 5.35 -3.59
CA PHE A 412 -5.68 6.78 -3.35
C PHE A 412 -5.07 7.05 -1.98
N ILE A 413 -3.84 7.54 -1.97
CA ILE A 413 -3.01 7.61 -0.76
C ILE A 413 -2.83 9.07 -0.33
N ASN A 414 -3.23 9.39 0.90
CA ASN A 414 -2.87 10.64 1.58
C ASN A 414 -1.61 10.41 2.42
N TYR A 415 -0.56 11.22 2.23
CA TYR A 415 0.72 11.10 2.96
C TYR A 415 0.80 11.96 4.22
N ASN A 416 -0.24 12.75 4.50
CA ASN A 416 -0.26 13.73 5.58
C ASN A 416 -0.07 13.04 6.94
N LEU A 417 0.90 13.54 7.72
CA LEU A 417 1.13 13.12 9.11
C LEU A 417 0.02 13.66 10.02
N LEU A 418 -0.25 14.96 9.91
CA LEU A 418 -1.37 15.63 10.56
C LEU A 418 -2.48 15.84 9.54
N SER A 419 -3.67 15.39 9.86
CA SER A 419 -4.85 15.40 9.00
C SER A 419 -6.11 15.49 9.87
N PRO A 420 -7.29 15.79 9.30
CA PRO A 420 -8.55 15.73 10.05
C PRO A 420 -8.72 14.42 10.85
N TYR A 421 -8.31 13.29 10.26
CA TYR A 421 -8.35 11.97 10.90
C TYR A 421 -7.46 11.86 12.15
N THR A 422 -6.23 12.36 12.13
CA THR A 422 -5.35 12.29 13.30
C THR A 422 -5.66 13.37 14.33
N ILE A 423 -6.02 14.57 13.89
CA ILE A 423 -6.35 15.69 14.77
C ILE A 423 -7.64 15.44 15.53
N GLN A 424 -8.71 14.93 14.92
CA GLN A 424 -9.93 14.56 15.66
C GLN A 424 -9.63 13.54 16.79
N LYS A 425 -8.65 12.64 16.57
CA LYS A 425 -8.22 11.67 17.58
C LYS A 425 -7.44 12.36 18.69
N MET A 426 -6.64 13.38 18.38
CA MET A 426 -6.02 14.23 19.41
C MET A 426 -7.07 14.97 20.25
N PHE A 427 -8.15 15.50 19.65
CA PHE A 427 -9.27 16.09 20.41
C PHE A 427 -9.89 15.08 21.38
N LYS A 428 -10.19 13.85 20.90
CA LYS A 428 -10.70 12.76 21.76
C LYS A 428 -9.69 12.36 22.84
N GLY A 429 -8.41 12.30 22.50
CA GLY A 429 -7.32 12.01 23.43
C GLY A 429 -7.21 13.07 24.51
N LEU A 430 -7.26 14.35 24.15
CA LEU A 430 -7.23 15.48 25.08
C LEU A 430 -8.39 15.40 26.09
N LYS A 431 -9.62 15.16 25.61
CA LYS A 431 -10.78 14.94 26.47
C LYS A 431 -10.57 13.74 27.41
N THR A 432 -10.05 12.63 26.89
CA THR A 432 -9.77 11.42 27.65
C THR A 432 -8.75 11.67 28.77
N LEU A 433 -7.61 12.30 28.46
CA LEU A 433 -6.56 12.57 29.45
C LEU A 433 -7.03 13.55 30.52
N ARG A 434 -7.78 14.60 30.16
CA ARG A 434 -8.37 15.55 31.12
C ARG A 434 -9.40 14.88 32.02
N ASN A 435 -10.24 13.99 31.48
CA ASN A 435 -11.20 13.22 32.27
C ASN A 435 -10.53 12.26 33.25
N LEU A 436 -9.41 11.63 32.88
CA LEU A 436 -8.64 10.79 33.80
C LEU A 436 -8.11 11.59 34.99
N VAL A 437 -7.59 12.80 34.76
CA VAL A 437 -7.14 13.71 35.83
C VAL A 437 -8.31 14.10 36.73
N TYR A 438 -9.45 14.46 36.14
CA TYR A 438 -10.64 14.84 36.89
C TYR A 438 -11.18 13.69 37.76
N ALA A 439 -11.27 12.48 37.20
CA ALA A 439 -11.87 11.32 37.87
C ALA A 439 -10.98 10.70 38.96
N SER A 440 -9.66 10.64 38.76
CA SER A 440 -8.74 10.01 39.72
C SER A 440 -8.04 10.99 40.68
N GLY A 441 -8.04 12.28 40.34
CA GLY A 441 -7.38 13.34 41.10
C GLY A 441 -6.04 13.77 40.49
N GLU A 442 -5.63 15.00 40.78
CA GLU A 442 -4.43 15.61 40.20
C GLU A 442 -3.12 15.00 40.72
N LEU A 443 -3.16 14.45 41.94
CA LEU A 443 -2.02 13.88 42.66
C LEU A 443 -1.86 12.37 42.44
N THR A 444 -2.66 11.74 41.58
CA THR A 444 -2.50 10.32 41.25
C THR A 444 -1.18 10.09 40.52
N ASP A 445 -0.33 9.20 41.03
CA ASP A 445 0.95 8.88 40.39
C ASP A 445 0.79 8.16 39.05
N VAL A 446 -0.19 7.26 38.95
CA VAL A 446 -0.44 6.41 37.79
C VAL A 446 -1.94 6.26 37.53
N TYR A 447 -2.37 6.59 36.33
CA TYR A 447 -3.74 6.45 35.84
C TYR A 447 -3.92 5.12 35.10
N SER A 448 -5.10 4.50 35.22
CA SER A 448 -5.44 3.28 34.47
C SER A 448 -6.30 3.63 33.24
N PHE A 449 -5.99 3.04 32.09
CA PHE A 449 -6.74 3.25 30.84
C PHE A 449 -6.74 1.97 29.99
N HIS A 450 -7.90 1.32 29.79
CA HIS A 450 -8.08 0.14 28.92
C HIS A 450 -6.92 -0.89 28.99
N SER A 451 -6.73 -1.52 30.16
CA SER A 451 -5.65 -2.48 30.47
C SER A 451 -4.22 -1.92 30.42
N THR A 452 -4.04 -0.61 30.23
CA THR A 452 -2.75 0.09 30.25
C THR A 452 -2.64 1.03 31.45
N LYS A 453 -1.42 1.48 31.72
CA LYS A 453 -1.09 2.47 32.76
C LYS A 453 -0.45 3.72 32.17
N ILE A 454 -0.80 4.90 32.67
CA ILE A 454 -0.21 6.18 32.26
C ILE A 454 0.36 6.88 33.50
N ALA A 455 1.67 7.12 33.53
CA ALA A 455 2.29 7.90 34.61
C ALA A 455 1.82 9.37 34.56
N ASN A 456 1.64 10.01 35.72
CA ASN A 456 1.15 11.40 35.81
C ASN A 456 1.93 12.37 34.91
N LYS A 457 3.27 12.31 34.99
CA LYS A 457 4.16 13.13 34.17
C LYS A 457 3.97 12.89 32.67
N ALA A 458 3.71 11.64 32.26
CA ALA A 458 3.46 11.30 30.86
C ALA A 458 2.09 11.83 30.40
N LEU A 459 1.06 11.70 31.25
CA LEU A 459 -0.27 12.22 30.98
C LEU A 459 -0.25 13.75 30.78
N ARG A 460 0.35 14.50 31.72
CA ARG A 460 0.42 15.97 31.65
C ARG A 460 1.15 16.45 30.40
N LYS A 461 2.26 15.79 30.04
CA LYS A 461 2.97 16.06 28.79
C LYS A 461 2.14 15.72 27.55
N GLY A 462 1.40 14.61 27.60
CA GLY A 462 0.50 14.18 26.52
C GLY A 462 -0.58 15.21 26.19
N ILE A 463 -1.17 15.85 27.22
CA ILE A 463 -2.10 16.98 27.06
C ILE A 463 -1.44 18.10 26.25
N GLY A 464 -0.25 18.54 26.67
CA GLY A 464 0.49 19.59 25.96
C GLY A 464 0.86 19.20 24.53
N PHE A 465 1.28 17.96 24.29
CA PHE A 465 1.61 17.50 22.94
C PHE A 465 0.40 17.51 22.00
N TYR A 466 -0.78 17.11 22.47
CA TYR A 466 -2.00 17.17 21.66
C TYR A 466 -2.45 18.61 21.40
N GLU A 467 -2.36 19.51 22.39
CA GLU A 467 -2.63 20.94 22.17
C GLU A 467 -1.69 21.54 21.11
N THR A 468 -0.38 21.26 21.18
CA THR A 468 0.61 21.68 20.17
C THR A 468 0.28 21.12 18.78
N GLY A 469 -0.09 19.83 18.70
CA GLY A 469 -0.46 19.18 17.44
C GLY A 469 -1.70 19.81 16.79
N ILE A 470 -2.74 20.09 17.58
CA ILE A 470 -3.98 20.74 17.13
C ILE A 470 -3.67 22.17 16.63
N LYS A 471 -2.95 22.98 17.42
CA LYS A 471 -2.54 24.34 17.02
C LYS A 471 -1.73 24.34 15.72
N LYS A 472 -0.76 23.42 15.60
CA LYS A 472 0.07 23.26 14.39
C LYS A 472 -0.77 22.97 13.14
N PHE A 473 -1.77 22.09 13.24
CA PHE A 473 -2.61 21.73 12.10
C PHE A 473 -3.60 22.83 11.73
N LEU A 474 -4.38 23.34 12.69
CA LEU A 474 -5.40 24.36 12.41
C LEU A 474 -4.76 25.66 11.92
N GLY A 475 -3.64 26.08 12.52
CA GLY A 475 -2.89 27.24 12.05
C GLY A 475 -2.30 27.05 10.66
N ASN A 476 -1.77 25.86 10.32
CA ASN A 476 -1.33 25.59 8.94
C ASN A 476 -2.48 25.72 7.94
N SER A 477 -3.67 25.23 8.30
CA SER A 477 -4.87 25.30 7.46
C SER A 477 -5.30 26.76 7.25
N LEU A 478 -5.32 27.55 8.32
CA LEU A 478 -5.64 28.98 8.28
C LEU A 478 -4.64 29.76 7.41
N ILE A 479 -3.34 29.56 7.62
CA ILE A 479 -2.27 30.21 6.85
C ILE A 479 -2.39 29.86 5.37
N LYS A 480 -2.64 28.60 5.06
CA LYS A 480 -2.81 28.16 3.67
C LYS A 480 -4.04 28.81 3.03
N ARG A 481 -5.15 28.95 3.77
CA ARG A 481 -6.35 29.65 3.28
C ARG A 481 -6.10 31.13 3.00
N LEU A 482 -5.32 31.79 3.86
CA LEU A 482 -4.99 33.21 3.77
C LEU A 482 -3.71 33.50 2.97
N GLU A 483 -3.15 32.52 2.23
CA GLU A 483 -1.84 32.69 1.61
C GLU A 483 -1.80 33.85 0.60
N ASN A 484 -2.92 34.10 -0.09
CA ASN A 484 -3.08 35.14 -1.10
C ASN A 484 -3.76 36.42 -0.58
N LEU A 485 -3.89 36.59 0.75
CA LEU A 485 -4.49 37.79 1.34
C LEU A 485 -3.61 39.04 1.04
N PRO A 486 -4.17 40.14 0.52
CA PRO A 486 -3.40 41.37 0.30
C PRO A 486 -3.00 42.03 1.62
N ALA A 487 -1.94 42.85 1.60
CA ALA A 487 -1.58 43.68 2.76
C ALA A 487 -2.61 44.81 2.92
N GLY A 488 -3.01 45.15 4.15
CA GLY A 488 -4.08 46.13 4.37
C GLY A 488 -5.49 45.55 4.27
N ALA A 489 -5.64 44.21 4.22
CA ALA A 489 -6.94 43.58 4.09
C ALA A 489 -7.83 43.89 5.29
N SER A 490 -9.05 44.36 5.01
CA SER A 490 -10.08 44.56 6.01
C SER A 490 -10.55 43.25 6.62
N ASP A 491 -11.13 43.32 7.83
CA ASP A 491 -11.76 42.17 8.48
C ASP A 491 -12.80 41.49 7.57
N ALA A 492 -13.53 42.27 6.76
CA ALA A 492 -14.50 41.74 5.79
C ALA A 492 -13.85 40.91 4.68
N GLU A 493 -12.67 41.31 4.19
CA GLU A 493 -11.92 40.56 3.18
C GLU A 493 -11.34 39.26 3.76
N ILE A 494 -10.85 39.30 5.00
CA ILE A 494 -10.41 38.11 5.74
C ILE A 494 -11.59 37.13 5.87
N GLN A 495 -12.73 37.60 6.39
CA GLN A 495 -13.93 36.78 6.56
C GLN A 495 -14.43 36.18 5.23
N ALA A 496 -14.38 36.96 4.15
CA ALA A 496 -14.75 36.48 2.82
C ALA A 496 -13.83 35.34 2.34
N MET A 497 -12.51 35.44 2.56
CA MET A 497 -11.57 34.37 2.24
C MET A 497 -11.74 33.14 3.13
N LEU A 498 -12.13 33.30 4.38
CA LEU A 498 -12.32 32.19 5.32
C LEU A 498 -13.57 31.35 5.02
N LYS A 499 -14.56 31.90 4.29
CA LYS A 499 -15.78 31.16 3.95
C LYS A 499 -15.44 29.83 3.26
N PRO A 500 -15.97 28.68 3.73
CA PRO A 500 -15.77 27.40 3.06
C PRO A 500 -16.27 27.39 1.61
N ASP A 501 -15.56 26.67 0.73
CA ASP A 501 -15.95 26.55 -0.69
C ASP A 501 -17.10 25.54 -0.89
N THR A 502 -17.33 24.69 0.11
CA THR A 502 -18.30 23.60 0.08
C THR A 502 -18.76 23.27 1.50
N GLU A 503 -19.98 22.75 1.61
CA GLU A 503 -20.54 22.17 2.83
C GLU A 503 -20.01 20.74 3.09
N ILE A 504 -19.26 20.17 2.15
CA ILE A 504 -18.65 18.83 2.30
C ILE A 504 -17.36 18.93 3.13
N GLY A 505 -17.21 18.06 4.12
CA GLY A 505 -16.02 18.00 4.97
C GLY A 505 -16.30 18.15 6.46
N HIS A 506 -17.52 18.54 6.83
CA HIS A 506 -17.94 18.62 8.23
C HIS A 506 -17.91 17.25 8.94
N GLY A 507 -17.87 17.31 10.28
CA GLY A 507 -18.08 16.14 11.13
C GLY A 507 -16.88 15.19 11.24
N TYR A 508 -17.13 13.89 11.09
CA TYR A 508 -16.17 12.83 11.38
C TYR A 508 -15.39 12.41 10.14
N TRP A 509 -14.09 12.20 10.29
CA TRP A 509 -13.22 11.74 9.22
C TRP A 509 -12.72 10.32 9.49
N VAL A 510 -12.51 9.55 8.43
CA VAL A 510 -12.04 8.16 8.47
C VAL A 510 -10.78 7.99 7.63
N ASP A 511 -10.01 6.97 7.95
CA ASP A 511 -8.91 6.47 7.12
C ASP A 511 -9.29 5.07 6.65
N ILE A 512 -9.69 4.95 5.38
CA ILE A 512 -10.10 3.69 4.76
C ILE A 512 -8.91 3.05 4.02
N SER A 513 -7.83 2.82 4.78
CA SER A 513 -6.56 2.27 4.30
C SER A 513 -5.86 3.12 3.24
N GLY A 514 -5.50 4.34 3.59
CA GLY A 514 -4.70 5.24 2.74
C GLY A 514 -5.46 6.50 2.35
N LEU A 515 -6.75 6.36 2.04
CA LEU A 515 -7.64 7.48 1.73
C LEU A 515 -8.24 8.02 3.02
N ILE A 516 -7.87 9.27 3.34
CA ILE A 516 -8.47 10.05 4.42
C ILE A 516 -9.63 10.84 3.83
N ALA A 517 -10.83 10.62 4.36
CA ALA A 517 -12.06 11.19 3.81
C ALA A 517 -13.08 11.58 4.89
N PRO A 518 -13.97 12.55 4.60
CA PRO A 518 -15.17 12.76 5.42
C PRO A 518 -16.03 11.50 5.40
N LYS A 519 -16.53 11.08 6.58
CA LYS A 519 -17.36 9.87 6.69
C LYS A 519 -18.67 10.02 5.88
N SER A 520 -19.21 11.23 5.79
CA SER A 520 -20.42 11.50 4.99
C SER A 520 -20.27 11.12 3.53
N GLU A 521 -19.12 11.40 2.92
CA GLU A 521 -18.86 11.09 1.51
C GLU A 521 -18.68 9.59 1.29
N ILE A 522 -18.07 8.92 2.27
CA ILE A 522 -18.01 7.46 2.25
C ILE A 522 -19.42 6.89 2.37
N ASP A 523 -20.21 7.31 3.35
CA ASP A 523 -21.58 6.81 3.55
C ASP A 523 -22.45 7.04 2.31
N ASN A 524 -22.38 8.23 1.69
CA ASN A 524 -23.08 8.53 0.44
C ASN A 524 -22.70 7.58 -0.70
N LEU A 525 -21.39 7.33 -0.90
CA LEU A 525 -20.94 6.34 -1.87
C LEU A 525 -21.53 4.94 -1.58
N LEU A 526 -21.51 4.52 -0.33
CA LEU A 526 -22.04 3.21 0.06
C LEU A 526 -23.56 3.11 -0.16
N ASP A 527 -24.31 4.16 0.17
CA ASP A 527 -25.75 4.23 -0.05
C ASP A 527 -26.09 4.13 -1.54
N ARG A 528 -25.30 4.80 -2.40
CA ARG A 528 -25.44 4.73 -3.86
C ARG A 528 -25.14 3.34 -4.43
N ILE A 529 -24.21 2.59 -3.81
CA ILE A 529 -23.95 1.18 -4.17
C ILE A 529 -25.14 0.30 -3.74
N GLU A 530 -25.64 0.48 -2.52
CA GLU A 530 -26.81 -0.27 -2.01
C GLU A 530 -28.06 -0.04 -2.87
N ASN A 531 -28.27 1.20 -3.31
CA ASN A 531 -29.37 1.61 -4.20
C ASN A 531 -29.14 1.26 -5.68
N ASN A 532 -28.03 0.59 -6.00
CA ASN A 532 -27.67 0.16 -7.37
C ASN A 532 -27.45 1.32 -8.37
N GLU A 533 -27.15 2.53 -7.88
CA GLU A 533 -26.76 3.67 -8.71
C GLU A 533 -25.31 3.55 -9.19
N ILE A 534 -24.46 2.89 -8.39
CA ILE A 534 -23.08 2.52 -8.74
C ILE A 534 -22.98 1.00 -8.71
N ASN A 535 -22.65 0.39 -9.85
CA ASN A 535 -22.69 -1.06 -10.03
C ASN A 535 -21.45 -1.65 -10.73
N THR A 536 -20.36 -0.87 -10.82
CA THR A 536 -19.08 -1.37 -11.36
C THR A 536 -17.92 -1.00 -10.45
N LEU A 537 -16.91 -1.87 -10.39
CA LEU A 537 -15.66 -1.60 -9.65
C LEU A 537 -14.95 -0.34 -10.16
N LYS A 538 -15.05 -0.06 -11.47
CA LYS A 538 -14.46 1.14 -12.07
C LYS A 538 -15.11 2.42 -11.54
N ASP A 539 -16.43 2.44 -11.43
CA ASP A 539 -17.16 3.62 -10.97
C ASP A 539 -16.95 3.83 -9.46
N ILE A 540 -16.91 2.75 -8.67
CA ILE A 540 -16.53 2.81 -7.24
C ILE A 540 -15.14 3.47 -7.09
N ASN A 541 -14.14 3.01 -7.83
CA ASN A 541 -12.80 3.59 -7.79
C ASN A 541 -12.79 5.05 -8.29
N ALA A 542 -13.61 5.41 -9.27
CA ALA A 542 -13.72 6.78 -9.74
C ALA A 542 -14.27 7.72 -8.65
N GLU A 543 -15.24 7.28 -7.85
CA GLU A 543 -15.76 8.06 -6.71
C GLU A 543 -14.72 8.23 -5.61
N PHE A 544 -13.95 7.19 -5.26
CA PHE A 544 -12.81 7.34 -4.35
C PHE A 544 -11.78 8.35 -4.87
N GLY A 545 -11.51 8.34 -6.18
CA GLY A 545 -10.63 9.30 -6.82
C GLY A 545 -11.14 10.75 -6.74
N LYS A 546 -12.45 10.97 -6.86
CA LYS A 546 -13.08 12.28 -6.66
C LYS A 546 -12.94 12.76 -5.21
N ILE A 547 -13.14 11.88 -4.24
CA ILE A 547 -12.97 12.22 -2.82
C ILE A 547 -11.50 12.60 -2.54
N HIS A 548 -10.56 11.83 -3.07
CA HIS A 548 -9.13 12.08 -2.91
C HIS A 548 -8.69 13.42 -3.52
N SER A 549 -9.16 13.74 -4.73
CA SER A 549 -8.77 14.99 -5.42
C SER A 549 -9.32 16.25 -4.74
N ASN A 550 -10.43 16.14 -4.01
CA ASN A 550 -11.04 17.24 -3.25
C ASN A 550 -10.57 17.32 -1.79
N TYR A 551 -9.58 16.51 -1.39
CA TYR A 551 -9.14 16.39 0.00
C TYR A 551 -8.89 17.75 0.70
N TYR A 552 -8.14 18.66 0.07
CA TYR A 552 -7.80 19.94 0.71
C TYR A 552 -8.99 20.91 0.81
N THR A 553 -9.93 20.82 -0.13
CA THR A 553 -11.18 21.60 -0.07
C THR A 553 -12.03 21.12 1.12
N TYR A 554 -12.17 19.80 1.29
CA TYR A 554 -12.91 19.24 2.42
C TYR A 554 -12.18 19.45 3.75
N GLU A 555 -10.85 19.36 3.77
CA GLU A 555 -10.01 19.63 4.95
C GLU A 555 -10.26 21.05 5.46
N TRP A 556 -10.39 22.04 4.57
CA TRP A 556 -10.67 23.42 4.98
C TRP A 556 -12.03 23.55 5.67
N THR A 557 -13.09 22.98 5.09
CA THR A 557 -14.43 22.96 5.71
C THR A 557 -14.38 22.34 7.11
N TRP A 558 -13.61 21.27 7.30
CA TRP A 558 -13.40 20.68 8.63
C TRP A 558 -12.62 21.59 9.59
N ALA A 559 -11.51 22.17 9.12
CA ALA A 559 -10.66 23.03 9.91
C ALA A 559 -11.39 24.31 10.37
N TYR A 560 -12.25 24.86 9.52
CA TYR A 560 -13.13 26.00 9.81
C TYR A 560 -13.93 25.76 11.09
N ASP A 561 -14.65 24.64 11.19
CA ASP A 561 -15.43 24.30 12.40
C ASP A 561 -14.53 24.11 13.63
N LYS A 562 -13.37 23.47 13.45
CA LYS A 562 -12.46 23.16 14.55
C LYS A 562 -11.71 24.36 15.09
N ILE A 563 -11.55 25.42 14.29
CA ILE A 563 -11.05 26.71 14.77
C ILE A 563 -12.03 27.29 15.80
N GLN A 564 -13.33 27.25 15.52
CA GLN A 564 -14.35 27.70 16.47
C GLN A 564 -14.35 26.85 17.75
N GLU A 565 -14.33 25.51 17.60
CA GLU A 565 -14.34 24.60 18.76
C GLU A 565 -13.10 24.76 19.65
N PHE A 566 -11.91 24.95 19.07
CA PHE A 566 -10.66 24.94 19.81
C PHE A 566 -10.24 26.31 20.34
N PHE A 567 -10.37 27.36 19.52
CA PHE A 567 -9.96 28.72 19.90
C PHE A 567 -11.12 29.56 20.45
N GLY A 568 -12.38 29.12 20.31
CA GLY A 568 -13.55 29.91 20.69
C GLY A 568 -13.79 31.12 19.78
N ILE A 569 -13.20 31.12 18.58
CA ILE A 569 -13.31 32.20 17.59
C ILE A 569 -14.21 31.75 16.45
N ASP A 570 -15.32 32.45 16.24
CA ASP A 570 -16.20 32.26 15.08
C ASP A 570 -15.48 32.77 13.82
N PRO A 571 -15.09 31.89 12.86
CA PRO A 571 -14.33 32.34 11.70
C PRO A 571 -15.12 33.29 10.80
N ALA A 572 -16.46 33.28 10.85
CA ALA A 572 -17.31 34.21 10.11
C ALA A 572 -17.20 35.65 10.63
N LYS A 573 -16.67 35.83 11.84
CA LYS A 573 -16.48 37.13 12.51
C LYS A 573 -15.03 37.35 12.91
N MET A 574 -14.11 36.60 12.32
CA MET A 574 -12.70 36.68 12.66
C MET A 574 -12.16 38.06 12.30
N THR A 575 -11.48 38.70 13.26
CA THR A 575 -10.73 39.94 13.03
C THR A 575 -9.28 39.64 12.67
N ALA A 576 -8.58 40.62 12.08
CA ALA A 576 -7.15 40.53 11.84
C ALA A 576 -6.35 40.21 13.12
N GLU A 577 -6.73 40.81 14.26
CA GLU A 577 -6.09 40.52 15.56
C GLU A 577 -6.25 39.06 15.99
N GLN A 578 -7.45 38.50 15.81
CA GLN A 578 -7.73 37.10 16.13
C GLN A 578 -6.99 36.14 15.20
N ALA A 579 -6.93 36.46 13.90
CA ALA A 579 -6.14 35.71 12.94
C ALA A 579 -4.65 35.73 13.31
N THR A 580 -4.10 36.91 13.65
CA THR A 580 -2.73 37.09 14.13
C THR A 580 -2.47 36.24 15.37
N MET A 581 -3.37 36.22 16.36
CA MET A 581 -3.24 35.40 17.55
C MET A 581 -3.13 33.89 17.23
N ILE A 582 -3.96 33.38 16.30
CA ILE A 582 -3.88 31.97 15.88
C ILE A 582 -2.54 31.69 15.18
N VAL A 583 -2.09 32.60 14.31
CA VAL A 583 -0.81 32.48 13.59
C VAL A 583 0.38 32.52 14.57
N GLU A 584 0.35 33.35 15.61
CA GLU A 584 1.38 33.37 16.65
C GLU A 584 1.44 32.05 17.44
N GLN A 585 0.28 31.54 17.89
CA GLN A 585 0.21 30.25 18.59
C GLN A 585 0.65 29.09 17.71
N TRP A 586 0.33 29.14 16.42
CA TRP A 586 0.82 28.20 15.43
C TRP A 586 2.35 28.27 15.30
N LYS A 587 2.91 29.48 15.18
CA LYS A 587 4.35 29.71 15.04
C LYS A 587 5.10 29.15 16.24
N GLU A 588 4.62 29.44 17.45
CA GLU A 588 5.16 28.86 18.70
C GLU A 588 5.09 27.33 18.69
N SER A 589 3.95 26.77 18.28
CA SER A 589 3.74 25.31 18.27
C SER A 589 4.62 24.59 17.26
N VAL A 590 4.79 25.14 16.05
CA VAL A 590 5.63 24.58 14.99
C VAL A 590 7.09 24.64 15.39
N ILE A 591 7.58 25.83 15.76
CA ILE A 591 8.99 26.03 16.15
C ILE A 591 9.30 25.20 17.41
N GLY A 592 8.40 25.19 18.39
CA GLY A 592 8.53 24.40 19.60
C GLY A 592 8.65 22.91 19.31
N LEU A 593 7.79 22.36 18.43
CA LEU A 593 7.85 20.96 18.05
C LEU A 593 9.13 20.63 17.27
N ASP A 594 9.53 21.48 16.33
CA ASP A 594 10.75 21.28 15.53
C ASP A 594 12.02 21.35 16.40
N ARG A 595 12.05 22.23 17.42
CA ARG A 595 13.10 22.23 18.45
C ARG A 595 13.13 20.91 19.23
N MET A 596 11.96 20.36 19.59
CA MET A 596 11.90 19.05 20.25
C MET A 596 12.40 17.92 19.35
N VAL A 597 12.11 17.97 18.04
CA VAL A 597 12.62 17.01 17.05
C VAL A 597 14.14 17.15 16.90
N TYR A 598 14.66 18.38 16.88
CA TYR A 598 16.10 18.66 16.85
C TYR A 598 16.82 18.09 18.08
N GLU A 599 16.28 18.30 19.28
CA GLU A 599 16.82 17.73 20.52
C GLU A 599 16.69 16.19 20.57
N ASP A 600 15.69 15.60 19.92
CA ASP A 600 15.59 14.15 19.79
C ASP A 600 16.65 13.60 18.82
N ALA A 601 16.86 14.29 17.69
CA ALA A 601 17.90 13.94 16.71
C ALA A 601 19.31 14.00 17.31
N LYS A 602 19.61 14.96 18.20
CA LYS A 602 20.89 15.03 18.92
C LYS A 602 21.26 13.74 19.66
N LYS A 603 20.26 13.00 20.16
CA LYS A 603 20.53 11.73 20.86
C LYS A 603 21.12 10.68 19.94
N GLU A 604 20.82 10.72 18.64
CA GLU A 604 21.40 9.80 17.64
C GLU A 604 22.93 9.98 17.50
N PHE A 605 23.49 11.10 17.99
CA PHE A 605 24.93 11.45 17.91
C PHE A 605 25.62 11.47 19.29
N SER A 606 24.96 10.91 20.31
CA SER A 606 25.53 10.82 21.66
C SER A 606 26.65 9.77 21.76
N LEU A 607 27.47 9.85 22.81
CA LEU A 607 28.50 8.85 23.13
C LEU A 607 27.96 7.40 23.17
N ALA A 608 26.72 7.22 23.64
CA ALA A 608 26.06 5.91 23.66
C ALA A 608 25.78 5.38 22.25
N SER A 609 25.47 6.27 21.30
CA SER A 609 25.21 5.95 19.90
C SER A 609 26.49 5.59 19.12
N MET A 610 27.66 5.99 19.64
CA MET A 610 28.96 5.60 19.09
C MET A 610 29.40 4.19 19.54
N THR A 611 28.55 3.44 20.25
CA THR A 611 28.88 2.06 20.66
C THR A 611 29.10 1.18 19.42
N GLY A 612 30.29 0.56 19.31
CA GLY A 612 30.68 -0.28 18.16
C GLY A 612 31.56 0.41 17.11
N PHE A 613 31.80 1.72 17.22
CA PHE A 613 32.74 2.46 16.37
C PHE A 613 34.13 2.53 17.03
N GLY A 614 35.19 2.59 16.22
CA GLY A 614 36.59 2.57 16.67
C GLY A 614 36.91 1.30 17.45
N VAL A 615 36.61 0.13 16.86
CA VAL A 615 36.55 -1.20 17.52
C VAL A 615 37.80 -1.53 18.35
N ASP A 616 38.98 -1.12 17.90
CA ASP A 616 40.27 -1.30 18.55
C ASP A 616 40.97 0.03 18.91
N GLY A 617 40.31 1.17 18.64
CA GLY A 617 40.86 2.51 18.77
C GLY A 617 40.54 3.20 20.09
N HIS A 618 41.21 4.32 20.33
CA HIS A 618 40.90 5.23 21.43
C HIS A 618 39.73 6.16 21.09
N LYS A 619 39.39 7.07 22.02
CA LYS A 619 38.22 7.95 21.89
C LYS A 619 38.23 8.78 20.59
N GLU A 620 39.39 9.28 20.16
CA GLU A 620 39.51 10.08 18.94
C GLU A 620 39.25 9.26 17.68
N GLU A 621 39.80 8.05 17.60
CA GLU A 621 39.56 7.14 16.46
C GLU A 621 38.11 6.69 16.40
N LYS A 622 37.47 6.48 17.56
CA LYS A 622 36.04 6.20 17.67
C LYS A 622 35.17 7.36 17.18
N GLU A 623 35.53 8.59 17.53
CA GLU A 623 34.81 9.79 17.07
C GLU A 623 34.99 9.98 15.56
N GLN A 624 36.21 9.81 15.05
CA GLN A 624 36.50 9.89 13.62
C GLN A 624 35.78 8.80 12.82
N ASP A 625 35.80 7.55 13.28
CA ASP A 625 35.09 6.43 12.64
C ASP A 625 33.58 6.69 12.62
N PHE A 626 33.01 7.13 13.74
CA PHE A 626 31.61 7.52 13.79
C PHE A 626 31.28 8.64 12.80
N GLU A 627 32.10 9.69 12.75
CA GLU A 627 31.91 10.83 11.86
C GLU A 627 32.03 10.44 10.38
N GLN A 628 33.00 9.59 10.01
CA GLN A 628 33.15 9.10 8.63
C GLN A 628 31.97 8.23 8.18
N VAL A 629 31.38 7.44 9.08
CA VAL A 629 30.29 6.54 8.75
C VAL A 629 28.91 7.21 8.83
N ARG A 630 28.68 8.04 9.85
CA ARG A 630 27.36 8.64 10.15
C ARG A 630 27.26 10.11 9.75
N GLY A 631 28.39 10.76 9.50
CA GLY A 631 28.51 12.21 9.37
C GLY A 631 28.55 12.91 10.73
N ASP A 632 28.91 14.18 10.72
CA ASP A 632 28.76 15.05 11.88
C ASP A 632 27.29 15.52 12.03
N PHE A 633 26.96 16.01 13.22
CA PHE A 633 25.60 16.44 13.53
C PHE A 633 25.19 17.71 12.77
N GLU A 634 26.13 18.63 12.51
CA GLU A 634 25.85 19.94 11.92
C GLU A 634 25.62 19.85 10.40
N SER A 635 26.32 18.94 9.72
CA SER A 635 26.15 18.67 8.28
C SER A 635 25.07 17.63 7.98
N ASN A 636 24.46 17.03 9.00
CA ASN A 636 23.46 15.99 8.79
C ASN A 636 22.23 16.56 8.05
N THR A 637 21.97 16.02 6.85
CA THR A 637 20.88 16.48 5.97
C THR A 637 19.50 16.57 6.62
N PHE A 638 19.19 15.70 7.59
CA PHE A 638 17.92 15.78 8.33
C PHE A 638 17.93 16.96 9.31
N VAL A 639 19.02 17.15 10.04
CA VAL A 639 19.19 18.25 11.00
C VAL A 639 19.11 19.59 10.28
N THR A 640 19.83 19.75 9.16
CA THR A 640 19.74 20.94 8.30
C THR A 640 18.31 21.16 7.80
N ALA A 641 17.61 20.11 7.36
CA ALA A 641 16.22 20.23 6.91
C ALA A 641 15.26 20.68 8.03
N VAL A 642 15.50 20.31 9.30
CA VAL A 642 14.72 20.80 10.45
C VAL A 642 14.99 22.29 10.70
N LEU A 643 16.25 22.72 10.66
CA LEU A 643 16.62 24.14 10.83
C LEU A 643 16.04 25.01 9.70
N ASP A 644 16.14 24.55 8.45
CA ASP A 644 15.54 25.19 7.29
C ASP A 644 14.02 25.27 7.40
N HIS A 645 13.38 24.21 7.92
CA HIS A 645 11.96 24.21 8.16
C HIS A 645 11.56 25.24 9.22
N ILE A 646 12.32 25.36 10.32
CA ILE A 646 12.11 26.41 11.33
C ILE A 646 12.20 27.79 10.69
N GLN A 647 13.25 28.07 9.91
CA GLN A 647 13.42 29.37 9.25
C GLN A 647 12.26 29.67 8.30
N LYS A 648 11.91 28.74 7.41
CA LYS A 648 10.81 28.90 6.43
C LYS A 648 9.46 29.12 7.12
N LYS A 649 9.16 28.38 8.19
CA LYS A 649 7.90 28.53 8.92
C LYS A 649 7.84 29.80 9.75
N THR A 650 8.97 30.24 10.30
CA THR A 650 9.08 31.54 10.96
C THR A 650 8.78 32.67 9.98
N ALA A 651 9.47 32.68 8.83
CA ALA A 651 9.25 33.68 7.77
C ALA A 651 7.82 33.68 7.25
N LEU A 652 7.21 32.50 7.06
CA LEU A 652 5.81 32.38 6.62
C LEU A 652 4.83 32.99 7.63
N GLY A 653 5.03 32.74 8.92
CA GLY A 653 4.20 33.32 9.98
C GLY A 653 4.38 34.83 10.08
N ASP A 654 5.61 35.31 10.06
CA ASP A 654 5.93 36.73 10.16
C ASP A 654 5.40 37.52 8.94
N ASP A 655 5.49 36.94 7.75
CA ASP A 655 4.91 37.52 6.53
C ASP A 655 3.40 37.71 6.65
N LEU A 656 2.65 36.67 7.03
CA LEU A 656 1.19 36.77 7.16
C LEU A 656 0.80 37.75 8.28
N ILE A 657 1.48 37.71 9.43
CA ILE A 657 1.25 38.68 10.52
C ILE A 657 1.50 40.11 10.03
N SER A 658 2.56 40.34 9.23
CA SER A 658 2.85 41.68 8.69
C SER A 658 1.77 42.17 7.72
N ARG A 659 1.10 41.26 7.00
CA ARG A 659 -0.01 41.60 6.09
C ARG A 659 -1.31 41.87 6.84
N LEU A 660 -1.54 41.18 7.96
CA LEU A 660 -2.71 41.37 8.83
C LEU A 660 -2.62 42.64 9.70
N ASN A 661 -1.41 43.08 10.05
CA ASN A 661 -1.19 44.24 10.92
C ASN A 661 -0.99 45.56 10.17
N ARG A 662 -0.91 45.52 8.84
CA ARG A 662 -0.90 46.70 7.95
C ARG A 662 -2.32 46.95 7.47
#